data_AF-A0A0R2NXI2-F1
#
_entry.id   AF-A0A0R2NXI2-F1
#
_cell.length_a   1.000
_cell.length_b   1.000
_cell.length_c   1.000
_cell.angle_alpha   90.00
_cell.angle_beta   90.00
_cell.angle_gamma   90.00
#
_symmetry.space_group_name_H-M   'P 1'
#
loop_
_entity.id
_entity.type
_entity.pdbx_description
1 polymer ?
#
loop_
_entity_poly.entity_id
_entity_poly.type
_entity_poly.pdbx_seq_one_letter_code
_entity_poly.pdbx_strand_id
1 'polypeptide(L)'
;MPTSAEENLSLRSDVRRLGDLLGQSLARQDGQELLDLVELVRKSVREGGGEDLLQSISADQSVKLVRAFNVYFNLANVAEQVHRSRILAKERIKGGSWLSRAVDNILAASKTSDGFTSQDIEKWLKNFQVRPVFTAHPTEAARRSVLGKLSTISELLDKSDSPTRDRRLAESVDLLWQTDELRLGRPEPLDEAINALYYLDDLFRLTIPEVLEDFSREISRLGIKVSPRDSVLKFGSWIGGDRDGNPNITPEVTKDAIVLQMGHAIRVLNEAMDELRQALSVSTKIAGTSKQLLDSVAKDLENLPEIEPRFRRINVEEPYRLKATAIGHRLLLTRSRHQNRTEHQAGRDYANTRELIDDLMLMYDSLMQNRGELIAKGLLERTIRTISAFGLTHATMDVREHSQAHAAAIQSLFSDSNYLQLSPEDKAEFLTKELTQARRDSSKLGEIDGKTLRTFTAIKELQASFDPSVIETYIVSMTKGHEDVLAALYLAKEAGLVDFEDKKADIDIAPLLETVAELRAAGDILDKLLSNQIYRQYVKLRGDIQEVMLGYSDSNKDAGIATSQWEIHQAQRKLRDVAGKYGVKLRLFHGRGGSVGRGGGPTYDAIIALPWGTLDGQIKMTEQGEVISDKYALPALARENVELTLAAALEATILNRSARQSSEDL
;
A
#
# COMPACT_ATOMS: atom_id res chain seq x y z
N MET A 1 23.48 13.93 10.37
CA MET A 1 24.73 14.73 10.36
C MET A 1 24.35 16.20 10.17
N PRO A 2 25.08 17.18 10.73
CA PRO A 2 24.74 18.57 10.47
C PRO A 2 24.97 18.88 8.98
N THR A 3 23.93 19.36 8.30
CA THR A 3 23.99 19.85 6.93
C THR A 3 25.06 20.94 6.82
N SER A 4 25.87 20.88 5.76
CA SER A 4 26.91 21.88 5.50
C SER A 4 26.30 23.28 5.38
N ALA A 5 27.08 24.32 5.68
CA ALA A 5 26.61 25.70 5.61
C ALA A 5 26.08 26.07 4.20
N GLU A 6 26.66 25.50 3.14
CA GLU A 6 26.22 25.66 1.75
C GLU A 6 24.87 24.98 1.46
N GLU A 7 24.61 23.82 2.05
CA GLU A 7 23.32 23.11 1.90
C GLU A 7 22.17 23.94 2.51
N ASN A 8 22.39 24.50 3.70
CA ASN A 8 21.41 25.40 4.32
C ASN A 8 21.19 26.71 3.52
N LEU A 9 22.17 27.17 2.73
CA LEU A 9 22.04 28.35 1.88
C LEU A 9 21.16 28.08 0.65
N SER A 10 21.29 26.90 0.01
CA SER A 10 20.47 26.52 -1.15
C SER A 10 18.98 26.42 -0.79
N LEU A 11 18.64 25.74 0.32
CA LEU A 11 17.25 25.65 0.79
C LEU A 11 16.66 27.03 1.08
N ARG A 12 17.41 27.88 1.81
CA ARG A 12 16.97 29.25 2.12
C ARG A 12 16.75 30.09 0.85
N SER A 13 17.56 29.88 -0.18
CA SER A 13 17.42 30.55 -1.47
C SER A 13 16.12 30.14 -2.17
N ASP A 14 15.82 28.85 -2.24
CA ASP A 14 14.60 28.34 -2.89
C ASP A 14 13.34 28.79 -2.13
N VAL A 15 13.33 28.71 -0.79
CA VAL A 15 12.22 29.19 0.05
C VAL A 15 12.00 30.70 -0.14
N ARG A 16 13.09 31.49 -0.15
CA ARG A 16 12.99 32.94 -0.37
C ARG A 16 12.43 33.25 -1.76
N ARG A 17 12.92 32.58 -2.80
CA ARG A 17 12.45 32.78 -4.18
C ARG A 17 10.95 32.50 -4.31
N LEU A 18 10.48 31.38 -3.78
CA LEU A 18 9.05 31.04 -3.81
C LEU A 18 8.21 32.03 -2.99
N GLY A 19 8.73 32.48 -1.84
CA GLY A 19 8.11 33.53 -1.04
C GLY A 19 7.98 34.86 -1.79
N ASP A 20 9.03 35.27 -2.51
CA ASP A 20 9.03 36.49 -3.34
C ASP A 20 8.01 36.36 -4.50
N LEU A 21 7.95 35.19 -5.15
CA LEU A 21 6.96 34.91 -6.19
C LEU A 21 5.52 34.92 -5.66
N LEU A 22 5.30 34.36 -4.46
CA LEU A 22 4.00 34.41 -3.81
C LEU A 22 3.63 35.86 -3.49
N GLY A 23 4.53 36.65 -2.91
CA GLY A 23 4.28 38.06 -2.61
C GLY A 23 3.88 38.86 -3.85
N GLN A 24 4.60 38.65 -4.97
CA GLN A 24 4.23 39.25 -6.25
C GLN A 24 2.85 38.79 -6.74
N SER A 25 2.49 37.53 -6.52
CA SER A 25 1.19 36.97 -6.87
C SER A 25 0.07 37.61 -6.05
N LEU A 26 0.25 37.75 -4.73
CA LEU A 26 -0.69 38.44 -3.84
C LEU A 26 -0.91 39.89 -4.28
N ALA A 27 0.17 40.63 -4.54
CA ALA A 27 0.09 42.02 -4.99
C ALA A 27 -0.63 42.17 -6.33
N ARG A 28 -0.37 41.28 -7.30
CA ARG A 28 -1.04 41.30 -8.61
C ARG A 28 -2.52 40.95 -8.54
N GLN A 29 -2.89 39.98 -7.70
CA GLN A 29 -4.23 39.37 -7.75
C GLN A 29 -5.21 39.99 -6.75
N ASP A 30 -4.73 40.38 -5.57
CA ASP A 30 -5.55 40.88 -4.46
C ASP A 30 -5.16 42.27 -3.98
N GLY A 31 -4.15 42.89 -4.62
CA GLY A 31 -3.68 44.24 -4.32
C GLY A 31 -2.50 44.29 -3.35
N GLN A 32 -1.80 45.42 -3.35
CA GLN A 32 -0.63 45.64 -2.49
C GLN A 32 -1.00 45.59 -1.00
N GLU A 33 -2.25 45.96 -0.64
CA GLU A 33 -2.69 45.97 0.76
C GLU A 33 -2.67 44.57 1.39
N LEU A 34 -2.93 43.50 0.63
CA LEU A 34 -2.87 42.14 1.17
C LEU A 34 -1.43 41.72 1.49
N LEU A 35 -0.48 42.04 0.60
CA LEU A 35 0.92 41.74 0.83
C LEU A 35 1.45 42.49 2.06
N ASP A 36 1.10 43.77 2.17
CA ASP A 36 1.49 44.60 3.32
C ASP A 36 0.91 44.05 4.63
N LEU A 37 -0.34 43.57 4.61
CA LEU A 37 -0.98 42.93 5.76
C LEU A 37 -0.28 41.62 6.16
N VAL A 38 0.09 40.77 5.19
CA VAL A 38 0.83 39.53 5.46
C VAL A 38 2.17 39.84 6.14
N GLU A 39 2.94 40.80 5.60
CA GLU A 39 4.23 41.19 6.16
C GLU A 39 4.10 41.86 7.55
N LEU A 40 3.06 42.68 7.75
CA LEU A 40 2.74 43.27 9.05
C LEU A 40 2.44 42.20 10.10
N VAL A 41 1.62 41.19 9.77
CA VAL A 41 1.31 40.07 10.68
C VAL A 41 2.58 39.27 10.99
N ARG A 42 3.41 38.94 9.98
CA ARG A 42 4.69 38.23 10.19
C ARG A 42 5.62 38.97 11.14
N LYS A 43 5.73 40.29 10.97
CA LYS A 43 6.56 41.15 11.82
C LYS A 43 6.00 41.21 13.25
N SER A 44 4.71 41.49 13.40
CA SER A 44 4.07 41.63 14.71
C SER A 44 4.17 40.36 15.55
N VAL A 45 3.97 39.17 14.93
CA VAL A 45 4.14 37.88 15.64
C VAL A 45 5.57 37.67 16.12
N ARG A 46 6.59 38.06 15.33
CA ARG A 46 8.00 37.98 15.75
C ARG A 46 8.34 38.93 16.90
N GLU A 47 7.65 40.07 16.97
CA GLU A 47 7.83 41.10 18.00
C GLU A 47 6.94 40.87 19.24
N GLY A 48 6.09 39.83 19.24
CA GLY A 48 5.22 39.47 20.37
C GLY A 48 3.90 40.24 20.45
N GLY A 49 3.51 40.99 19.40
CA GLY A 49 2.28 41.81 19.35
C GLY A 49 1.18 41.25 18.43
N GLY A 50 1.25 39.97 18.07
CA GLY A 50 0.36 39.37 17.07
C GLY A 50 -1.13 39.37 17.45
N GLU A 51 -1.45 39.21 18.74
CA GLU A 51 -2.85 39.06 19.19
C GLU A 51 -3.69 40.31 18.97
N ASP A 52 -3.20 41.48 19.37
CA ASP A 52 -3.92 42.76 19.23
C ASP A 52 -4.18 43.10 17.76
N LEU A 53 -3.20 42.81 16.89
CA LEU A 53 -3.34 43.00 15.45
C LEU A 53 -4.43 42.08 14.89
N LEU A 54 -4.39 40.79 15.21
CA LEU A 54 -5.35 39.81 14.69
C LEU A 54 -6.79 40.11 15.12
N GLN A 55 -7.02 40.71 16.31
CA GLN A 55 -8.35 41.13 16.76
C GLN A 55 -8.97 42.24 15.90
N SER A 56 -8.13 43.04 15.22
CA SER A 56 -8.58 44.17 14.40
C SER A 56 -8.87 43.81 12.94
N ILE A 57 -8.59 42.58 12.53
CA ILE A 57 -8.69 42.13 11.14
C ILE A 57 -10.13 41.69 10.82
N SER A 58 -10.64 42.08 9.65
CA SER A 58 -11.97 41.65 9.20
C SER A 58 -12.01 40.16 8.85
N ALA A 59 -13.22 39.57 8.80
CA ALA A 59 -13.39 38.17 8.42
C ALA A 59 -12.85 37.87 7.00
N ASP A 60 -13.06 38.77 6.03
CA ASP A 60 -12.56 38.60 4.65
C ASP A 60 -11.02 38.62 4.59
N GLN A 61 -10.40 39.59 5.27
CA GLN A 61 -8.95 39.66 5.39
C GLN A 61 -8.39 38.43 6.11
N SER A 62 -9.09 37.91 7.12
CA SER A 62 -8.68 36.70 7.85
C SER A 62 -8.64 35.49 6.92
N VAL A 63 -9.65 35.30 6.07
CA VAL A 63 -9.67 34.22 5.07
C VAL A 63 -8.49 34.35 4.11
N LYS A 64 -8.25 35.54 3.55
CA LYS A 64 -7.12 35.77 2.63
C LYS A 64 -5.77 35.55 3.31
N LEU A 65 -5.61 35.97 4.57
CA LEU A 65 -4.39 35.76 5.36
C LEU A 65 -4.13 34.27 5.62
N VAL A 66 -5.15 33.53 6.05
CA VAL A 66 -5.03 32.08 6.28
C VAL A 66 -4.58 31.38 4.99
N ARG A 67 -5.20 31.71 3.85
CA ARG A 67 -4.81 31.18 2.53
C ARG A 67 -3.36 31.56 2.19
N ALA A 68 -2.96 32.81 2.39
CA ALA A 68 -1.62 33.28 2.07
C ALA A 68 -0.54 32.53 2.88
N PHE A 69 -0.77 32.37 4.19
CA PHE A 69 0.12 31.57 5.04
C PHE A 69 0.12 30.09 4.65
N ASN A 70 -1.04 29.50 4.34
CA ASN A 70 -1.11 28.10 3.91
C ASN A 70 -0.32 27.86 2.62
N VAL A 71 -0.50 28.72 1.61
CA VAL A 71 0.28 28.63 0.35
C VAL A 71 1.77 28.83 0.62
N TYR A 72 2.15 29.78 1.48
CA TYR A 72 3.56 29.95 1.88
C TYR A 72 4.13 28.67 2.51
N PHE A 73 3.41 28.04 3.44
CA PHE A 73 3.86 26.79 4.08
C PHE A 73 3.95 25.63 3.08
N ASN A 74 2.99 25.51 2.16
CA ASN A 74 3.06 24.51 1.09
C ASN A 74 4.30 24.71 0.20
N LEU A 75 4.62 25.95 -0.17
CA LEU A 75 5.82 26.27 -0.96
C LEU A 75 7.11 25.99 -0.20
N ALA A 76 7.16 26.33 1.10
CA ALA A 76 8.30 26.03 1.96
C ALA A 76 8.53 24.52 2.09
N ASN A 77 7.47 23.75 2.33
CA ASN A 77 7.52 22.29 2.43
C ASN A 77 8.01 21.65 1.12
N VAL A 78 7.52 22.10 -0.04
CA VAL A 78 7.98 21.60 -1.34
C VAL A 78 9.47 21.90 -1.57
N ALA A 79 9.93 23.11 -1.22
CA ALA A 79 11.35 23.45 -1.31
C ALA A 79 12.22 22.57 -0.40
N GLU A 80 11.76 22.30 0.83
CA GLU A 80 12.42 21.37 1.74
C GLU A 80 12.47 19.94 1.18
N GLN A 81 11.36 19.43 0.64
CA GLN A 81 11.28 18.11 0.04
C GLN A 81 12.23 17.96 -1.17
N VAL A 82 12.32 18.95 -2.06
CA VAL A 82 13.29 18.98 -3.17
C VAL A 82 14.72 18.99 -2.65
N HIS A 83 15.01 19.82 -1.65
CA HIS A 83 16.34 19.88 -1.05
C HIS A 83 16.74 18.54 -0.43
N ARG A 84 15.83 17.90 0.32
CA ARG A 84 16.02 16.57 0.89
C ARG A 84 16.28 15.53 -0.20
N SER A 85 15.52 15.53 -1.29
CA SER A 85 15.74 14.66 -2.45
C SER A 85 17.17 14.78 -3.00
N ARG A 86 17.69 16.01 -3.15
CA ARG A 86 19.07 16.26 -3.61
C ARG A 86 20.13 15.72 -2.66
N ILE A 87 19.91 15.84 -1.34
CA ILE A 87 20.81 15.28 -0.32
C ILE A 87 20.84 13.75 -0.45
N LEU A 88 19.67 13.12 -0.49
CA LEU A 88 19.54 11.66 -0.62
C LEU A 88 20.21 11.14 -1.89
N ALA A 89 20.06 11.85 -3.02
CA ALA A 89 20.76 11.51 -4.25
C ALA A 89 22.29 11.55 -4.10
N LYS A 90 22.84 12.58 -3.44
CA LYS A 90 24.28 12.68 -3.15
C LYS A 90 24.76 11.56 -2.21
N GLU A 91 23.99 11.24 -1.18
CA GLU A 91 24.30 10.15 -0.26
C GLU A 91 24.30 8.80 -0.96
N ARG A 92 23.32 8.55 -1.85
CA ARG A 92 23.25 7.34 -2.68
C ARG A 92 24.49 7.17 -3.56
N ILE A 93 24.97 8.26 -4.19
CA ILE A 93 26.19 8.23 -5.03
C ILE A 93 27.43 7.89 -4.20
N LYS A 94 27.54 8.42 -2.97
CA LYS A 94 28.73 8.23 -2.12
C LYS A 94 28.74 6.88 -1.38
N GLY A 95 27.61 6.48 -0.81
CA GLY A 95 27.50 5.37 0.14
C GLY A 95 26.63 4.20 -0.32
N GLY A 96 26.18 4.22 -1.58
CA GLY A 96 25.25 3.23 -2.10
C GLY A 96 23.82 3.41 -1.58
N SER A 97 22.93 2.64 -2.17
CA SER A 97 21.51 2.64 -1.83
C SER A 97 21.23 1.82 -0.56
N TRP A 98 20.02 1.94 0.02
CA TRP A 98 19.67 1.16 1.22
C TRP A 98 19.73 -0.34 0.99
N LEU A 99 19.27 -0.81 -0.18
CA LEU A 99 19.36 -2.22 -0.53
C LEU A 99 20.81 -2.70 -0.64
N SER A 100 21.69 -1.91 -1.26
CA SER A 100 23.12 -2.25 -1.33
C SER A 100 23.70 -2.40 0.07
N ARG A 101 23.42 -1.46 0.99
CA ARG A 101 23.92 -1.50 2.37
C ARG A 101 23.40 -2.73 3.13
N ALA A 102 22.11 -3.03 3.02
CA ALA A 102 21.53 -4.23 3.64
C ALA A 102 22.20 -5.51 3.11
N VAL A 103 22.39 -5.62 1.79
CA VAL A 103 23.09 -6.76 1.17
C VAL A 103 24.54 -6.83 1.60
N ASP A 104 25.24 -5.70 1.74
CA ASP A 104 26.62 -5.64 2.24
C ASP A 104 26.71 -6.15 3.69
N ASN A 105 25.76 -5.75 4.55
CA ASN A 105 25.65 -6.23 5.92
C ASN A 105 25.41 -7.75 5.97
N ILE A 106 24.51 -8.26 5.10
CA ILE A 106 24.23 -9.70 5.00
C ILE A 106 25.47 -10.48 4.53
N LEU A 107 26.17 -9.99 3.50
CA LEU A 107 27.40 -10.60 3.02
C LEU A 107 28.49 -10.58 4.08
N ALA A 108 28.63 -9.50 4.85
CA ALA A 108 29.58 -9.43 5.96
C ALA A 108 29.25 -10.47 7.05
N ALA A 109 27.97 -10.59 7.44
CA ALA A 109 27.52 -11.56 8.44
C ALA A 109 27.72 -13.01 8.00
N SER A 110 27.50 -13.32 6.71
CA SER A 110 27.67 -14.67 6.14
C SER A 110 29.11 -15.20 6.21
N LYS A 111 30.11 -14.32 6.37
CA LYS A 111 31.54 -14.68 6.44
C LYS A 111 32.03 -15.01 7.85
N THR A 112 31.17 -14.90 8.87
CA THR A 112 31.53 -15.23 10.26
C THR A 112 31.38 -16.74 10.53
N SER A 113 32.00 -17.26 11.59
CA SER A 113 32.01 -18.70 11.92
C SER A 113 30.64 -19.28 12.24
N ASP A 114 29.68 -18.44 12.64
CA ASP A 114 28.27 -18.77 12.89
C ASP A 114 27.36 -18.32 11.71
N GLY A 115 27.95 -18.10 10.53
CA GLY A 115 27.25 -17.61 9.34
C GLY A 115 26.26 -18.62 8.73
N PHE A 116 25.43 -18.12 7.82
CA PHE A 116 24.41 -18.89 7.10
C PHE A 116 24.78 -19.05 5.62
N THR A 117 24.21 -20.06 4.96
CA THR A 117 24.48 -20.39 3.56
C THR A 117 23.51 -19.69 2.61
N SER A 118 23.83 -19.63 1.30
CA SER A 118 22.89 -19.14 0.29
C SER A 118 21.57 -19.94 0.24
N GLN A 119 21.59 -21.23 0.61
CA GLN A 119 20.39 -22.06 0.69
C GLN A 119 19.49 -21.65 1.86
N ASP A 120 20.08 -21.22 2.98
CA ASP A 120 19.32 -20.68 4.12
C ASP A 120 18.65 -19.37 3.73
N ILE A 121 19.39 -18.48 3.06
CA ILE A 121 18.84 -17.21 2.57
C ILE A 121 17.70 -17.47 1.57
N GLU A 122 17.88 -18.39 0.61
CA GLU A 122 16.82 -18.75 -0.34
C GLU A 122 15.57 -19.29 0.38
N LYS A 123 15.75 -20.13 1.40
CA LYS A 123 14.64 -20.62 2.24
C LYS A 123 13.91 -19.50 2.97
N TRP A 124 14.64 -18.55 3.55
CA TRP A 124 14.07 -17.41 4.27
C TRP A 124 13.37 -16.43 3.34
N LEU A 125 13.92 -16.22 2.13
CA LEU A 125 13.34 -15.32 1.14
C LEU A 125 12.20 -15.93 0.33
N LYS A 126 12.00 -17.25 0.40
CA LYS A 126 10.91 -17.94 -0.32
C LYS A 126 9.52 -17.31 -0.11
N ASN A 127 9.26 -16.74 1.06
CA ASN A 127 7.99 -16.07 1.38
C ASN A 127 8.16 -14.58 1.68
N PHE A 128 9.28 -13.98 1.25
CA PHE A 128 9.57 -12.59 1.53
C PHE A 128 8.54 -11.68 0.83
N GLN A 129 7.86 -10.85 1.62
CA GLN A 129 6.90 -9.87 1.11
C GLN A 129 6.77 -8.70 2.09
N VAL A 130 6.97 -7.49 1.57
CA VAL A 130 6.65 -6.25 2.26
C VAL A 130 5.31 -5.73 1.75
N ARG A 131 4.41 -5.34 2.65
CA ARG A 131 3.10 -4.77 2.28
C ARG A 131 2.79 -3.47 3.02
N PRO A 132 3.09 -2.29 2.43
CA PRO A 132 2.58 -1.02 2.90
C PRO A 132 1.08 -0.91 2.61
N VAL A 133 0.29 -0.50 3.61
CA VAL A 133 -1.18 -0.45 3.56
C VAL A 133 -1.64 1.00 3.70
N PHE A 134 -2.14 1.57 2.62
CA PHE A 134 -2.54 2.97 2.54
C PHE A 134 -3.89 3.19 3.24
N THR A 135 -3.96 4.21 4.09
CA THR A 135 -5.21 4.63 4.75
C THR A 135 -5.68 5.98 4.23
N ALA A 136 -6.98 6.24 4.35
CA ALA A 136 -7.50 7.58 4.14
C ALA A 136 -6.93 8.56 5.18
N HIS A 137 -6.92 9.85 4.83
CA HIS A 137 -6.61 10.89 5.79
C HIS A 137 -7.87 11.71 6.13
N PRO A 138 -8.32 11.72 7.39
CA PRO A 138 -9.55 12.42 7.78
C PRO A 138 -9.49 13.94 7.60
N THR A 139 -8.29 14.53 7.50
CA THR A 139 -8.08 15.98 7.47
C THR A 139 -7.19 16.45 6.32
N GLU A 140 -6.95 15.64 5.27
CA GLU A 140 -6.09 16.10 4.16
C GLU A 140 -6.88 17.08 3.31
N ALA A 141 -6.76 18.35 3.71
CA ALA A 141 -7.41 19.49 3.09
C ALA A 141 -6.95 19.65 1.63
N ALA A 142 -5.68 19.34 1.33
CA ALA A 142 -5.11 19.49 0.01
C ALA A 142 -5.81 18.59 -1.02
N ARG A 143 -6.62 19.22 -1.87
CA ARG A 143 -7.23 18.57 -3.04
C ARG A 143 -6.13 18.08 -4.00
N ARG A 144 -6.43 17.05 -4.79
CA ARG A 144 -5.55 16.60 -5.90
C ARG A 144 -5.04 17.76 -6.77
N SER A 145 -5.89 18.74 -7.04
CA SER A 145 -5.53 19.93 -7.81
C SER A 145 -4.41 20.76 -7.18
N VAL A 146 -4.27 20.75 -5.86
CA VAL A 146 -3.18 21.39 -5.12
C VAL A 146 -1.93 20.52 -5.21
N LEU A 147 -2.03 19.22 -4.92
CA LEU A 147 -0.91 18.28 -4.97
C LEU A 147 -0.23 18.26 -6.35
N GLY A 148 -1.01 18.25 -7.45
CA GLY A 148 -0.45 18.31 -8.81
C GLY A 148 0.32 19.59 -9.11
N LYS A 149 -0.08 20.72 -8.50
CA LYS A 149 0.65 22.00 -8.64
C LYS A 149 1.93 22.01 -7.82
N LEU A 150 1.88 21.48 -6.60
CA LEU A 150 3.06 21.31 -5.75
C LEU A 150 4.09 20.38 -6.42
N SER A 151 3.64 19.30 -7.05
CA SER A 151 4.49 18.43 -7.88
C SER A 151 5.13 19.18 -9.06
N THR A 152 4.35 19.97 -9.80
CA THR A 152 4.88 20.82 -10.89
C THR A 152 5.94 21.80 -10.39
N ILE A 153 5.71 22.44 -9.24
CA ILE A 153 6.66 23.36 -8.61
C ILE A 153 7.94 22.60 -8.21
N SER A 154 7.81 21.40 -7.64
CA SER A 154 8.94 20.54 -7.29
C SER A 154 9.80 20.19 -8.50
N GLU A 155 9.19 19.73 -9.60
CA GLU A 155 9.89 19.41 -10.85
C GLU A 155 10.58 20.63 -11.45
N LEU A 156 9.97 21.82 -11.33
CA LEU A 156 10.58 23.06 -11.78
C LEU A 156 11.78 23.41 -10.91
N LEU A 157 11.68 23.34 -9.58
CA LEU A 157 12.79 23.61 -8.67
C LEU A 157 13.97 22.70 -8.94
N ASP A 158 13.75 21.43 -9.28
CA ASP A 158 14.84 20.48 -9.54
C ASP A 158 15.64 20.77 -10.83
N LYS A 159 15.09 21.59 -11.75
CA LYS A 159 15.79 22.03 -12.96
C LYS A 159 16.78 23.15 -12.65
N SER A 160 17.83 23.26 -13.46
CA SER A 160 18.83 24.34 -13.36
C SER A 160 18.21 25.74 -13.48
N ASP A 161 18.80 26.69 -12.76
CA ASP A 161 18.38 28.11 -12.77
C ASP A 161 18.36 28.68 -14.19
N SER A 162 17.20 29.21 -14.58
CA SER A 162 17.04 29.91 -15.85
C SER A 162 15.83 30.87 -15.81
N PRO A 163 15.82 31.95 -16.61
CA PRO A 163 14.67 32.84 -16.70
C PRO A 163 13.36 32.13 -17.10
N THR A 164 13.46 31.08 -17.92
CA THR A 164 12.29 30.29 -18.34
C THR A 164 11.73 29.49 -17.16
N ARG A 165 12.58 28.90 -16.33
CA ARG A 165 12.14 28.20 -15.12
C ARG A 165 11.42 29.14 -14.17
N ASP A 166 11.94 30.36 -13.99
CA ASP A 166 11.34 31.34 -13.07
C ASP A 166 9.98 31.82 -13.53
N ARG A 167 9.82 32.06 -14.82
CA ARG A 167 8.51 32.38 -15.39
C ARG A 167 7.51 31.25 -15.13
N ARG A 168 7.91 29.99 -15.32
CA ARG A 168 7.03 28.83 -15.06
C ARG A 168 6.75 28.61 -13.58
N LEU A 169 7.69 28.91 -12.69
CA LEU A 169 7.47 28.91 -11.24
C LEU A 169 6.44 29.98 -10.87
N ALA A 170 6.58 31.20 -11.39
CA ALA A 170 5.61 32.28 -11.18
C ALA A 170 4.21 31.88 -11.66
N GLU A 171 4.09 31.32 -12.87
CA GLU A 171 2.82 30.79 -13.42
C GLU A 171 2.21 29.72 -12.50
N SER A 172 3.04 28.82 -11.98
CA SER A 172 2.58 27.73 -11.10
C SER A 172 2.14 28.24 -9.72
N VAL A 173 2.84 29.24 -9.16
CA VAL A 173 2.48 29.89 -7.89
C VAL A 173 1.20 30.71 -8.04
N ASP A 174 1.04 31.45 -9.13
CA ASP A 174 -0.21 32.16 -9.45
C ASP A 174 -1.39 31.18 -9.54
N LEU A 175 -1.20 30.07 -10.26
CA LEU A 175 -2.23 29.05 -10.43
C LEU A 175 -2.53 28.31 -9.11
N LEU A 176 -1.54 28.13 -8.25
CA LEU A 176 -1.73 27.59 -6.89
C LEU A 176 -2.58 28.55 -6.06
N TRP A 177 -2.30 29.85 -6.08
CA TRP A 177 -3.09 30.87 -5.38
C TRP A 177 -4.55 30.94 -5.87
N GLN A 178 -4.78 30.78 -7.17
CA GLN A 178 -6.12 30.76 -7.76
C GLN A 178 -6.87 29.42 -7.59
N THR A 179 -6.20 28.40 -7.04
CA THR A 179 -6.86 27.11 -6.78
C THR A 179 -7.50 27.13 -5.41
N ASP A 180 -8.79 26.82 -5.37
CA ASP A 180 -9.48 26.61 -4.11
C ASP A 180 -8.96 25.35 -3.41
N GLU A 181 -8.38 25.56 -2.23
CA GLU A 181 -7.78 24.54 -1.39
C GLU A 181 -8.79 23.82 -0.50
N LEU A 182 -9.94 24.46 -0.23
CA LEU A 182 -10.96 23.91 0.64
C LEU A 182 -11.89 22.98 -0.14
N ARG A 183 -12.34 21.92 0.54
CA ARG A 183 -13.48 21.13 0.07
C ARG A 183 -14.74 21.81 0.59
N LEU A 184 -15.68 22.13 -0.30
CA LEU A 184 -16.94 22.79 0.05
C LEU A 184 -17.93 21.87 0.82
N GLY A 185 -17.52 20.66 1.21
CA GLY A 185 -18.31 19.71 2.00
C GLY A 185 -17.45 18.60 2.62
N ARG A 186 -18.04 17.82 3.53
CA ARG A 186 -17.43 16.59 4.05
C ARG A 186 -17.20 15.63 2.87
N PRO A 187 -15.99 15.08 2.67
CA PRO A 187 -15.74 14.19 1.54
C PRO A 187 -16.55 12.91 1.66
N GLU A 188 -17.03 12.41 0.52
CA GLU A 188 -17.62 11.08 0.44
C GLU A 188 -16.49 10.03 0.53
N PRO A 189 -16.75 8.81 1.03
CA PRO A 189 -15.72 7.77 1.13
C PRO A 189 -14.94 7.50 -0.16
N LEU A 190 -15.59 7.63 -1.32
CA LEU A 190 -14.95 7.43 -2.62
C LEU A 190 -14.01 8.59 -3.00
N ASP A 191 -14.24 9.81 -2.51
CA ASP A 191 -13.34 10.94 -2.75
C ASP A 191 -12.00 10.76 -2.03
N GLU A 192 -12.01 10.11 -0.85
CA GLU A 192 -10.81 9.74 -0.12
C GLU A 192 -10.01 8.68 -0.88
N ALA A 193 -10.69 7.73 -1.55
CA ALA A 193 -10.05 6.70 -2.35
C ALA A 193 -9.24 7.31 -3.50
N ILE A 194 -9.81 8.30 -4.21
CA ILE A 194 -9.15 8.96 -5.35
C ILE A 194 -7.79 9.55 -4.97
N ASN A 195 -7.66 10.10 -3.76
CA ASN A 195 -6.41 10.70 -3.30
C ASN A 195 -5.29 9.67 -3.11
N ALA A 196 -5.56 8.53 -2.46
CA ALA A 196 -4.54 7.51 -2.27
C ALA A 196 -4.17 6.81 -3.59
N LEU A 197 -5.15 6.60 -4.47
CA LEU A 197 -4.93 6.03 -5.80
C LEU A 197 -3.96 6.86 -6.64
N TYR A 198 -3.93 8.19 -6.45
CA TYR A 198 -2.96 9.06 -7.11
C TYR A 198 -1.51 8.68 -6.78
N TYR A 199 -1.20 8.47 -5.48
CA TYR A 199 0.14 8.06 -5.07
C TYR A 199 0.50 6.66 -5.58
N LEU A 200 -0.47 5.74 -5.59
CA LEU A 200 -0.26 4.40 -6.15
C LEU A 200 -0.02 4.46 -7.67
N ASP A 201 -0.72 5.33 -8.40
CA ASP A 201 -0.49 5.56 -9.83
C ASP A 201 0.94 6.07 -10.09
N ASP A 202 1.41 7.04 -9.29
CA ASP A 202 2.77 7.60 -9.41
C ASP A 202 3.84 6.60 -9.01
N LEU A 203 3.62 5.82 -7.94
CA LEU A 203 4.50 4.73 -7.54
C LEU A 203 4.65 3.70 -8.66
N PHE A 204 3.55 3.30 -9.29
CA PHE A 204 3.54 2.35 -10.41
C PHE A 204 4.40 2.87 -11.57
N ARG A 205 4.25 4.15 -11.94
CA ARG A 205 4.93 4.76 -13.08
C ARG A 205 6.42 5.03 -12.82
N LEU A 206 6.73 5.63 -11.68
CA LEU A 206 7.98 6.38 -11.51
C LEU A 206 8.94 5.74 -10.50
N THR A 207 8.45 4.87 -9.62
CA THR A 207 9.23 4.42 -8.45
C THR A 207 9.46 2.92 -8.44
N ILE A 208 8.39 2.13 -8.50
CA ILE A 208 8.46 0.68 -8.30
C ILE A 208 9.24 -0.06 -9.39
N PRO A 209 9.15 0.29 -10.69
CA PRO A 209 9.98 -0.35 -11.73
C PRO A 209 11.48 -0.32 -11.37
N GLU A 210 11.96 0.84 -10.93
CA GLU A 210 13.36 1.08 -10.60
C GLU A 210 13.79 0.39 -9.29
N VAL A 211 12.95 0.47 -8.25
CA VAL A 211 13.27 -0.15 -6.95
C VAL A 211 13.32 -1.68 -7.07
N LEU A 212 12.41 -2.29 -7.84
CA LEU A 212 12.39 -3.75 -8.00
C LEU A 212 13.50 -4.26 -8.93
N GLU A 213 13.92 -3.47 -9.92
CA GLU A 213 15.13 -3.76 -10.70
C GLU A 213 16.37 -3.73 -9.81
N ASP A 214 16.53 -2.68 -8.99
CA ASP A 214 17.61 -2.58 -8.00
C ASP A 214 17.58 -3.75 -7.03
N PHE A 215 16.41 -4.09 -6.47
CA PHE A 215 16.24 -5.22 -5.57
C PHE A 215 16.72 -6.53 -6.21
N SER A 216 16.27 -6.85 -7.42
CA SER A 216 16.68 -8.07 -8.12
C SER A 216 18.19 -8.12 -8.36
N ARG A 217 18.79 -6.98 -8.73
CA ARG A 217 20.23 -6.86 -8.96
C ARG A 217 21.02 -7.06 -7.67
N GLU A 218 20.62 -6.43 -6.58
CA GLU A 218 21.30 -6.53 -5.28
C GLU A 218 21.16 -7.94 -4.69
N ILE A 219 19.98 -8.56 -4.76
CA ILE A 219 19.78 -9.95 -4.29
C ILE A 219 20.61 -10.96 -5.09
N SER A 220 20.86 -10.69 -6.38
CA SER A 220 21.75 -11.55 -7.19
C SER A 220 23.18 -11.62 -6.65
N ARG A 221 23.64 -10.62 -5.89
CA ARG A 221 24.95 -10.62 -5.21
C ARG A 221 25.01 -11.65 -4.08
N LEU A 222 23.87 -12.05 -3.53
CA LEU A 222 23.73 -13.14 -2.54
C LEU A 222 23.67 -14.53 -3.20
N GLY A 223 23.74 -14.60 -4.53
CA GLY A 223 23.61 -15.84 -5.30
C GLY A 223 22.16 -16.27 -5.55
N ILE A 224 21.18 -15.41 -5.26
CA ILE A 224 19.75 -15.70 -5.37
C ILE A 224 19.17 -15.01 -6.60
N LYS A 225 18.43 -15.77 -7.42
CA LYS A 225 17.71 -15.22 -8.57
C LYS A 225 16.27 -14.94 -8.18
N VAL A 226 15.85 -13.68 -8.33
CA VAL A 226 14.45 -13.28 -8.13
C VAL A 226 13.75 -13.34 -9.47
N SER A 227 12.75 -14.21 -9.60
CA SER A 227 11.92 -14.30 -10.81
C SER A 227 11.15 -12.99 -11.01
N PRO A 228 10.92 -12.53 -12.25
CA PRO A 228 10.04 -11.39 -12.52
C PRO A 228 8.60 -11.60 -12.02
N ARG A 229 8.19 -12.87 -11.84
CA ARG A 229 6.89 -13.26 -11.28
C ARG A 229 6.80 -13.10 -9.76
N ASP A 230 7.93 -13.00 -9.07
CA ASP A 230 7.95 -12.99 -7.60
C ASP A 230 7.44 -11.65 -7.06
N SER A 231 6.50 -11.72 -6.12
CA SER A 231 5.86 -10.55 -5.50
C SER A 231 6.49 -10.25 -4.15
N VAL A 232 7.67 -9.62 -4.18
CA VAL A 232 8.44 -9.21 -2.98
C VAL A 232 7.89 -7.95 -2.31
N LEU A 233 7.09 -7.19 -3.05
CA LEU A 233 6.39 -6.00 -2.59
C LEU A 233 4.94 -6.12 -3.05
N LYS A 234 4.00 -5.83 -2.15
CA LYS A 234 2.58 -5.65 -2.47
C LYS A 234 2.08 -4.35 -1.85
N PHE A 235 0.98 -3.82 -2.37
CA PHE A 235 0.30 -2.68 -1.75
C PHE A 235 -1.03 -3.10 -1.15
N GLY A 236 -1.37 -2.51 -0.01
CA GLY A 236 -2.67 -2.65 0.62
C GLY A 236 -3.42 -1.33 0.68
N SER A 237 -4.74 -1.39 0.87
CA SER A 237 -5.58 -0.21 1.07
C SER A 237 -6.67 -0.49 2.11
N TRP A 238 -6.98 0.49 2.96
CA TRP A 238 -8.14 0.45 3.86
C TRP A 238 -9.34 1.24 3.32
N ILE A 239 -9.15 1.96 2.22
CA ILE A 239 -10.11 2.98 1.78
C ILE A 239 -11.30 2.32 1.10
N GLY A 240 -12.48 2.43 1.71
CA GLY A 240 -13.69 1.72 1.30
C GLY A 240 -13.87 0.34 1.94
N GLY A 241 -12.87 -0.15 2.70
CA GLY A 241 -12.95 -1.41 3.45
C GLY A 241 -12.98 -1.23 4.97
N ASP A 242 -12.34 -0.19 5.50
CA ASP A 242 -12.38 0.13 6.92
C ASP A 242 -13.69 0.81 7.32
N ARG A 243 -14.54 0.07 8.04
CA ARG A 243 -15.86 0.53 8.48
C ARG A 243 -16.00 0.62 9.99
N ASP A 244 -14.90 0.44 10.71
CA ASP A 244 -14.88 0.59 12.16
C ASP A 244 -15.19 2.04 12.56
N GLY A 245 -16.24 2.22 13.36
CA GLY A 245 -16.76 3.54 13.73
C GLY A 245 -17.30 4.40 12.57
N ASN A 246 -17.39 3.87 11.34
CA ASN A 246 -17.82 4.61 10.16
C ASN A 246 -19.01 3.95 9.46
N PRO A 247 -20.25 4.35 9.79
CA PRO A 247 -21.45 3.72 9.22
C PRO A 247 -21.60 3.94 7.70
N ASN A 248 -20.93 4.94 7.13
CA ASN A 248 -21.02 5.30 5.70
C ASN A 248 -20.30 4.29 4.79
N ILE A 249 -19.46 3.41 5.35
CA ILE A 249 -18.80 2.34 4.59
C ILE A 249 -19.72 1.12 4.54
N THR A 250 -20.63 1.14 3.56
CA THR A 250 -21.57 0.05 3.28
C THR A 250 -20.94 -1.01 2.38
N PRO A 251 -21.53 -2.23 2.27
CA PRO A 251 -21.06 -3.23 1.31
C PRO A 251 -21.03 -2.71 -0.13
N GLU A 252 -21.95 -1.83 -0.51
CA GLU A 252 -22.00 -1.19 -1.82
C GLU A 252 -20.83 -0.21 -2.02
N VAL A 253 -20.52 0.61 -1.02
CA VAL A 253 -19.35 1.50 -1.06
C VAL A 253 -18.05 0.71 -1.21
N THR A 254 -17.92 -0.43 -0.52
CA THR A 254 -16.77 -1.34 -0.70
C THR A 254 -16.67 -1.84 -2.14
N LYS A 255 -17.78 -2.24 -2.77
CA LYS A 255 -17.80 -2.67 -4.18
C LYS A 255 -17.41 -1.53 -5.12
N ASP A 256 -17.95 -0.34 -4.90
CA ASP A 256 -17.70 0.82 -5.76
C ASP A 256 -16.25 1.32 -5.62
N ALA A 257 -15.68 1.26 -4.42
CA ALA A 257 -14.27 1.57 -4.18
C ALA A 257 -13.34 0.63 -4.96
N ILE A 258 -13.64 -0.67 -4.99
CA ILE A 258 -12.89 -1.65 -5.81
C ILE A 258 -13.00 -1.35 -7.30
N VAL A 259 -14.20 -1.07 -7.82
CA VAL A 259 -14.39 -0.71 -9.24
C VAL A 259 -13.55 0.52 -9.61
N LEU A 260 -13.56 1.54 -8.75
CA LEU A 260 -12.77 2.76 -8.93
C LEU A 260 -11.26 2.47 -8.93
N GLN A 261 -10.78 1.71 -7.95
CA GLN A 261 -9.38 1.32 -7.82
C GLN A 261 -8.90 0.51 -9.03
N MET A 262 -9.69 -0.47 -9.49
CA MET A 262 -9.36 -1.24 -10.70
C MET A 262 -9.30 -0.36 -11.96
N GLY A 263 -10.18 0.64 -12.05
CA GLY A 263 -10.16 1.62 -13.14
C GLY A 263 -8.86 2.41 -13.19
N HIS A 264 -8.26 2.71 -12.03
CA HIS A 264 -6.93 3.32 -11.92
C HIS A 264 -5.81 2.35 -12.30
N ALA A 265 -5.82 1.12 -11.75
CA ALA A 265 -4.85 0.08 -12.09
C ALA A 265 -4.77 -0.13 -13.61
N ILE A 266 -5.92 -0.33 -14.26
CA ILE A 266 -5.99 -0.56 -15.70
C ILE A 266 -5.52 0.64 -16.51
N ARG A 267 -5.65 1.87 -15.99
CA ARG A 267 -5.12 3.07 -16.66
C ARG A 267 -3.60 3.03 -16.74
N VAL A 268 -2.92 2.84 -15.61
CA VAL A 268 -1.45 2.80 -15.56
C VAL A 268 -0.88 1.55 -16.25
N LEU A 269 -1.60 0.43 -16.18
CA LEU A 269 -1.26 -0.78 -16.95
C LEU A 269 -1.32 -0.52 -18.46
N ASN A 270 -2.35 0.15 -18.96
CA ASN A 270 -2.45 0.48 -20.39
C ASN A 270 -1.37 1.46 -20.84
N GLU A 271 -1.00 2.43 -20.00
CA GLU A 271 0.13 3.33 -20.27
C GLU A 271 1.44 2.51 -20.45
N ALA A 272 1.71 1.56 -19.54
CA ALA A 272 2.86 0.67 -19.66
C ALA A 272 2.79 -0.26 -20.89
N MET A 273 1.59 -0.74 -21.25
CA MET A 273 1.41 -1.53 -22.48
C MET A 273 1.64 -0.71 -23.74
N ASP A 274 1.27 0.58 -23.74
CA ASP A 274 1.56 1.45 -24.87
C ASP A 274 3.05 1.70 -25.03
N GLU A 275 3.78 1.89 -23.92
CA GLU A 275 5.24 2.02 -23.94
C GLU A 275 5.90 0.75 -24.51
N LEU A 276 5.49 -0.44 -24.04
CA LEU A 276 5.97 -1.73 -24.58
C LEU A 276 5.63 -1.90 -26.05
N ARG A 277 4.41 -1.53 -26.46
CA ARG A 277 3.97 -1.59 -27.86
C ARG A 277 4.83 -0.71 -28.77
N GLN A 278 5.21 0.48 -28.30
CA GLN A 278 6.09 1.37 -29.05
C GLN A 278 7.51 0.80 -29.13
N ALA A 279 8.06 0.32 -28.00
CA ALA A 279 9.43 -0.17 -27.88
C ALA A 279 9.70 -1.51 -28.59
N LEU A 280 8.79 -2.49 -28.46
CA LEU A 280 8.99 -3.88 -28.89
C LEU A 280 8.69 -4.12 -30.38
N SER A 281 9.45 -3.45 -31.25
CA SER A 281 9.41 -3.57 -32.73
C SER A 281 10.21 -4.75 -33.30
N VAL A 282 10.43 -5.81 -32.51
CA VAL A 282 11.27 -6.94 -32.92
C VAL A 282 10.64 -7.66 -34.11
N SER A 283 11.32 -7.59 -35.26
CA SER A 283 10.85 -8.17 -36.51
C SER A 283 11.32 -9.62 -36.67
N THR A 284 10.39 -10.50 -37.04
CA THR A 284 10.63 -11.90 -37.43
C THR A 284 11.57 -12.07 -38.63
N LYS A 285 11.79 -11.00 -39.42
CA LYS A 285 12.80 -11.00 -40.50
C LYS A 285 14.23 -10.82 -40.01
N ILE A 286 14.41 -10.24 -38.82
CA ILE A 286 15.73 -9.86 -38.28
C ILE A 286 16.12 -10.79 -37.13
N ALA A 287 15.19 -11.08 -36.23
CA ALA A 287 15.38 -11.96 -35.09
C ALA A 287 14.32 -13.06 -35.06
N GLY A 288 14.63 -14.18 -34.42
CA GLY A 288 13.67 -15.27 -34.26
C GLY A 288 12.52 -14.90 -33.30
N THR A 289 11.48 -15.71 -33.30
CA THR A 289 10.37 -15.62 -32.35
C THR A 289 9.90 -17.03 -32.02
N SER A 290 9.52 -17.28 -30.76
CA SER A 290 9.02 -18.59 -30.37
C SER A 290 7.66 -18.87 -31.02
N LYS A 291 7.42 -20.15 -31.35
CA LYS A 291 6.12 -20.60 -31.88
C LYS A 291 4.98 -20.31 -30.90
N GLN A 292 5.24 -20.47 -29.60
CA GLN A 292 4.26 -20.20 -28.54
C GLN A 292 3.75 -18.76 -28.56
N LEU A 293 4.63 -17.77 -28.80
CA LEU A 293 4.23 -16.37 -28.91
C LEU A 293 3.41 -16.13 -30.18
N LEU A 294 3.81 -16.70 -31.31
CA LEU A 294 3.06 -16.58 -32.58
C LEU A 294 1.65 -17.16 -32.48
N ASP A 295 1.53 -18.37 -31.91
CA ASP A 295 0.23 -19.04 -31.72
C ASP A 295 -0.66 -18.24 -30.76
N SER A 296 -0.08 -17.66 -29.70
CA SER A 296 -0.79 -16.81 -28.76
C SER A 296 -1.31 -15.52 -29.42
N VAL A 297 -0.48 -14.85 -30.23
CA VAL A 297 -0.89 -13.65 -30.99
C VAL A 297 -2.00 -13.97 -31.99
N ALA A 298 -1.91 -15.09 -32.71
CA ALA A 298 -2.96 -15.51 -33.64
C ALA A 298 -4.30 -15.67 -32.92
N LYS A 299 -4.30 -16.36 -31.77
CA LYS A 299 -5.50 -16.56 -30.94
C LYS A 299 -6.06 -15.24 -30.39
N ASP A 300 -5.20 -14.34 -29.95
CA ASP A 300 -5.62 -13.01 -29.48
C ASP A 300 -6.31 -12.22 -30.61
N LEU A 301 -5.78 -12.26 -31.84
CA LEU A 301 -6.36 -11.57 -32.99
C LEU A 301 -7.70 -12.17 -33.43
N GLU A 302 -7.92 -13.46 -33.24
CA GLU A 302 -9.23 -14.10 -33.45
C GLU A 302 -10.24 -13.65 -32.39
N ASN A 303 -9.82 -13.61 -31.12
CA ASN A 303 -10.66 -13.22 -30.00
C ASN A 303 -10.97 -11.72 -29.95
N LEU A 304 -10.14 -10.88 -30.58
CA LEU A 304 -10.22 -9.41 -30.52
C LEU A 304 -10.48 -8.81 -31.92
N PRO A 305 -11.69 -8.97 -32.49
CA PRO A 305 -12.06 -8.38 -33.78
C PRO A 305 -11.99 -6.84 -33.80
N GLU A 306 -11.99 -6.19 -32.63
CA GLU A 306 -11.84 -4.75 -32.46
C GLU A 306 -10.44 -4.24 -32.86
N ILE A 307 -9.42 -5.12 -32.90
CA ILE A 307 -8.10 -4.77 -33.42
C ILE A 307 -8.19 -4.64 -34.93
N GLU A 308 -8.17 -3.39 -35.41
CA GLU A 308 -8.42 -3.07 -36.81
C GLU A 308 -7.49 -3.84 -37.77
N PRO A 309 -7.99 -4.32 -38.93
CA PRO A 309 -7.20 -5.07 -39.90
C PRO A 309 -5.93 -4.34 -40.37
N ARG A 310 -5.93 -2.99 -40.38
CA ARG A 310 -4.75 -2.21 -40.75
C ARG A 310 -3.56 -2.45 -39.82
N PHE A 311 -3.79 -2.56 -38.50
CA PHE A 311 -2.71 -2.77 -37.53
C PHE A 311 -2.16 -4.18 -37.64
N ARG A 312 -3.03 -5.17 -37.89
CA ARG A 312 -2.63 -6.56 -38.17
C ARG A 312 -1.70 -6.63 -39.38
N ARG A 313 -2.06 -5.92 -40.46
CA ARG A 313 -1.28 -5.90 -41.71
C ARG A 313 0.08 -5.23 -41.55
N ILE A 314 0.12 -4.06 -40.91
CA ILE A 314 1.36 -3.27 -40.79
C ILE A 314 2.36 -3.95 -39.84
N ASN A 315 1.88 -4.62 -38.79
CA ASN A 315 2.73 -5.21 -37.76
C ASN A 315 2.84 -6.74 -37.87
N VAL A 316 2.48 -7.33 -39.02
CA VAL A 316 2.45 -8.79 -39.20
C VAL A 316 3.80 -9.47 -38.92
N GLU A 317 4.89 -8.73 -39.12
CA GLU A 317 6.25 -9.20 -38.86
C GLU A 317 6.74 -8.87 -37.45
N GLU A 318 5.97 -8.13 -36.65
CA GLU A 318 6.32 -7.63 -35.31
C GLU A 318 5.41 -8.24 -34.22
N PRO A 319 5.56 -9.55 -33.91
CA PRO A 319 4.63 -10.27 -33.03
C PRO A 319 4.59 -9.73 -31.60
N TYR A 320 5.70 -9.21 -31.08
CA TYR A 320 5.75 -8.60 -29.74
C TYR A 320 4.89 -7.34 -29.64
N ARG A 321 4.94 -6.48 -30.68
CA ARG A 321 4.09 -5.29 -30.77
C ARG A 321 2.61 -5.67 -30.88
N LEU A 322 2.29 -6.70 -31.68
CA LEU A 322 0.92 -7.21 -31.78
C LEU A 322 0.45 -7.79 -30.44
N LYS A 323 1.30 -8.53 -29.71
CA LYS A 323 0.96 -9.07 -28.39
C LYS A 323 0.70 -7.95 -27.38
N ALA A 324 1.58 -6.95 -27.29
CA ALA A 324 1.36 -5.79 -26.41
C ALA A 324 0.06 -5.03 -26.76
N THR A 325 -0.26 -4.92 -28.05
CA THR A 325 -1.55 -4.34 -28.52
C THR A 325 -2.73 -5.16 -28.03
N ALA A 326 -2.68 -6.50 -28.17
CA ALA A 326 -3.73 -7.39 -27.69
C ALA A 326 -3.92 -7.31 -26.17
N ILE A 327 -2.84 -7.31 -25.40
CA ILE A 327 -2.88 -7.14 -23.94
C ILE A 327 -3.59 -5.84 -23.56
N GLY A 328 -3.24 -4.71 -24.20
CA GLY A 328 -3.91 -3.43 -23.98
C GLY A 328 -5.41 -3.47 -24.26
N HIS A 329 -5.83 -4.11 -25.36
CA HIS A 329 -7.26 -4.29 -25.67
C HIS A 329 -7.96 -5.17 -24.62
N ARG A 330 -7.35 -6.28 -24.20
CA ARG A 330 -7.90 -7.15 -23.14
C ARG A 330 -8.05 -6.40 -21.83
N LEU A 331 -7.08 -5.56 -21.45
CA LEU A 331 -7.17 -4.71 -20.27
C LEU A 331 -8.37 -3.74 -20.34
N LEU A 332 -8.61 -3.11 -21.49
CA LEU A 332 -9.78 -2.23 -21.68
C LEU A 332 -11.10 -2.99 -21.55
N LEU A 333 -11.17 -4.22 -22.08
CA LEU A 333 -12.33 -5.10 -21.93
C LEU A 333 -12.51 -5.55 -20.47
N THR A 334 -11.43 -5.88 -19.75
CA THR A 334 -11.45 -6.14 -18.30
C THR A 334 -12.03 -4.97 -17.53
N ARG A 335 -11.63 -3.73 -17.85
CA ARG A 335 -12.19 -2.52 -17.22
C ARG A 335 -13.68 -2.39 -17.49
N SER A 336 -14.09 -2.56 -18.74
CA SER A 336 -15.51 -2.49 -19.11
C SER A 336 -16.34 -3.54 -18.37
N ARG A 337 -15.82 -4.77 -18.27
CA ARG A 337 -16.43 -5.86 -17.51
C ARG A 337 -16.62 -5.49 -16.04
N HIS A 338 -15.57 -5.00 -15.38
CA HIS A 338 -15.62 -4.60 -13.98
C HIS A 338 -16.61 -3.44 -13.73
N GLN A 339 -16.63 -2.43 -14.63
CA GLN A 339 -17.55 -1.30 -14.52
C GLN A 339 -19.02 -1.70 -14.71
N ASN A 340 -19.29 -2.60 -15.66
CA ASN A 340 -20.64 -3.06 -15.99
C ASN A 340 -21.07 -4.29 -15.17
N ARG A 341 -20.17 -4.84 -14.33
CA ARG A 341 -20.37 -6.05 -13.53
C ARG A 341 -20.87 -7.26 -14.35
N THR A 342 -20.28 -7.45 -15.53
CA THR A 342 -20.60 -8.59 -16.41
C THR A 342 -19.67 -9.77 -16.16
N GLU A 343 -20.03 -10.94 -16.70
CA GLU A 343 -19.23 -12.17 -16.57
C GLU A 343 -17.90 -12.09 -17.35
N HIS A 344 -16.91 -12.85 -16.88
CA HIS A 344 -15.60 -13.01 -17.51
C HIS A 344 -15.72 -13.75 -18.84
N GLN A 345 -15.05 -13.21 -19.88
CA GLN A 345 -14.95 -13.85 -21.18
C GLN A 345 -13.50 -14.28 -21.47
N ALA A 346 -13.25 -15.59 -21.34
CA ALA A 346 -11.93 -16.18 -21.51
C ALA A 346 -11.32 -15.82 -22.89
N GLY A 347 -10.10 -15.29 -22.86
CA GLY A 347 -9.38 -14.86 -24.07
C GLY A 347 -9.77 -13.49 -24.61
N ARG A 348 -10.83 -12.84 -24.09
CA ARG A 348 -11.22 -11.46 -24.42
C ARG A 348 -10.86 -10.47 -23.32
N ASP A 349 -10.92 -10.89 -22.07
CA ASP A 349 -10.50 -10.10 -20.92
C ASP A 349 -9.60 -10.94 -19.99
N TYR A 350 -9.21 -10.38 -18.84
CA TYR A 350 -8.39 -11.06 -17.82
C TYR A 350 -9.25 -11.42 -16.61
N ALA A 351 -9.19 -12.70 -16.19
CA ALA A 351 -9.82 -13.14 -14.96
C ALA A 351 -9.03 -12.69 -13.72
N ASN A 352 -7.70 -12.69 -13.82
CA ASN A 352 -6.79 -12.41 -12.72
C ASN A 352 -5.41 -11.95 -13.23
N THR A 353 -4.58 -11.49 -12.30
CA THR A 353 -3.22 -10.97 -12.53
C THR A 353 -2.31 -12.03 -13.15
N ARG A 354 -2.48 -13.31 -12.78
CA ARG A 354 -1.64 -14.40 -13.28
C ARG A 354 -1.75 -14.53 -14.80
N GLU A 355 -2.95 -14.45 -15.36
CA GLU A 355 -3.14 -14.51 -16.81
C GLU A 355 -2.40 -13.37 -17.55
N LEU A 356 -2.41 -12.15 -16.97
CA LEU A 356 -1.68 -11.01 -17.52
C LEU A 356 -0.16 -11.23 -17.45
N ILE A 357 0.34 -11.69 -16.31
CA ILE A 357 1.77 -11.99 -16.13
C ILE A 357 2.21 -13.10 -17.08
N ASP A 358 1.39 -14.13 -17.29
CA ASP A 358 1.72 -15.22 -18.21
C ASP A 358 1.84 -14.74 -19.67
N ASP A 359 0.99 -13.81 -20.10
CA ASP A 359 1.12 -13.17 -21.43
C ASP A 359 2.43 -12.38 -21.60
N LEU A 360 2.83 -11.63 -20.57
CA LEU A 360 4.08 -10.87 -20.60
C LEU A 360 5.30 -11.79 -20.53
N MET A 361 5.21 -12.88 -19.76
CA MET A 361 6.27 -13.88 -19.67
C MET A 361 6.44 -14.66 -20.96
N LEU A 362 5.39 -14.87 -21.76
CA LEU A 362 5.53 -15.42 -23.13
C LEU A 362 6.42 -14.52 -24.01
N MET A 363 6.26 -13.20 -23.91
CA MET A 363 7.16 -12.26 -24.60
C MET A 363 8.58 -12.34 -24.05
N TYR A 364 8.73 -12.38 -22.72
CA TYR A 364 10.03 -12.47 -22.04
C TYR A 364 10.79 -13.72 -22.47
N ASP A 365 10.19 -14.90 -22.35
CA ASP A 365 10.78 -16.19 -22.66
C ASP A 365 11.15 -16.27 -24.15
N SER A 366 10.29 -15.74 -25.04
CA SER A 366 10.58 -15.68 -26.47
C SER A 366 11.81 -14.79 -26.75
N LEU A 367 11.93 -13.61 -26.13
CA LEU A 367 13.11 -12.75 -26.30
C LEU A 367 14.38 -13.43 -25.78
N MET A 368 14.32 -14.06 -24.60
CA MET A 368 15.44 -14.79 -24.02
C MET A 368 15.94 -15.92 -24.94
N GLN A 369 15.03 -16.62 -25.62
CA GLN A 369 15.36 -17.67 -26.60
C GLN A 369 15.92 -17.13 -27.92
N ASN A 370 15.64 -15.87 -28.27
CA ASN A 370 15.91 -15.30 -29.59
C ASN A 370 16.89 -14.11 -29.57
N ARG A 371 17.95 -14.21 -28.75
CA ARG A 371 19.03 -13.20 -28.63
C ARG A 371 18.55 -11.80 -28.19
N GLY A 372 17.38 -11.73 -27.57
CA GLY A 372 16.76 -10.50 -27.07
C GLY A 372 16.97 -10.25 -25.58
N GLU A 373 18.02 -10.82 -24.96
CA GLU A 373 18.22 -10.80 -23.50
C GLU A 373 18.17 -9.39 -22.89
N LEU A 374 18.87 -8.41 -23.49
CA LEU A 374 18.86 -7.02 -22.99
C LEU A 374 17.49 -6.34 -23.14
N ILE A 375 16.70 -6.76 -24.13
CA ILE A 375 15.33 -6.27 -24.34
C ILE A 375 14.39 -6.90 -23.30
N ALA A 376 14.53 -8.21 -23.08
CA ALA A 376 13.74 -8.97 -22.12
C ALA A 376 13.96 -8.44 -20.69
N LYS A 377 15.22 -8.30 -20.27
CA LYS A 377 15.65 -7.83 -18.95
C LYS A 377 15.54 -6.31 -18.76
N GLY A 378 15.17 -5.57 -19.80
CA GLY A 378 15.00 -4.13 -19.76
C GLY A 378 13.56 -3.74 -19.37
N LEU A 379 12.93 -2.94 -20.23
CA LEU A 379 11.59 -2.41 -20.00
C LEU A 379 10.55 -3.52 -19.71
N LEU A 380 10.60 -4.64 -20.44
CA LEU A 380 9.65 -5.73 -20.25
C LEU A 380 9.73 -6.35 -18.85
N GLU A 381 10.93 -6.70 -18.36
CA GLU A 381 11.09 -7.24 -17.02
C GLU A 381 10.67 -6.24 -15.93
N ARG A 382 11.03 -4.96 -16.09
CA ARG A 382 10.56 -3.89 -15.20
C ARG A 382 9.03 -3.85 -15.14
N THR A 383 8.36 -3.88 -16.29
CA THR A 383 6.89 -3.91 -16.35
C THR A 383 6.32 -5.14 -15.68
N ILE A 384 6.88 -6.33 -15.92
CA ILE A 384 6.42 -7.58 -15.28
C ILE A 384 6.54 -7.49 -13.77
N ARG A 385 7.69 -7.04 -13.24
CA ARG A 385 7.92 -6.90 -11.79
C ARG A 385 6.94 -5.91 -11.15
N THR A 386 6.71 -4.76 -11.80
CA THR A 386 5.73 -3.79 -11.33
C THR A 386 4.32 -4.38 -11.28
N ILE A 387 3.92 -5.12 -12.32
CA ILE A 387 2.61 -5.78 -12.35
C ILE A 387 2.52 -6.89 -11.30
N SER A 388 3.61 -7.63 -11.05
CA SER A 388 3.67 -8.61 -9.95
C SER A 388 3.50 -7.98 -8.56
N ALA A 389 3.83 -6.69 -8.40
CA ALA A 389 3.69 -5.97 -7.14
C ALA A 389 2.29 -5.36 -6.92
N PHE A 390 1.71 -4.75 -7.96
CA PHE A 390 0.40 -4.09 -7.88
C PHE A 390 -0.78 -5.00 -8.24
N GLY A 391 -0.54 -5.96 -9.12
CA GLY A 391 -1.56 -6.77 -9.77
C GLY A 391 -2.55 -5.96 -10.61
N LEU A 392 -3.63 -6.62 -11.04
CA LEU A 392 -4.79 -5.95 -11.64
C LEU A 392 -5.56 -5.09 -10.61
N THR A 393 -5.33 -5.33 -9.31
CA THR A 393 -6.05 -4.71 -8.21
C THR A 393 -5.50 -3.37 -7.77
N HIS A 394 -4.31 -2.96 -8.21
CA HIS A 394 -3.52 -1.85 -7.65
C HIS A 394 -3.03 -2.11 -6.23
N ALA A 395 -3.97 -2.36 -5.31
CA ALA A 395 -3.72 -2.66 -3.91
C ALA A 395 -4.74 -3.69 -3.41
N THR A 396 -4.34 -4.61 -2.55
CA THR A 396 -5.27 -5.50 -1.86
C THR A 396 -6.02 -4.72 -0.79
N MET A 397 -7.35 -4.70 -0.85
CA MET A 397 -8.16 -4.04 0.17
C MET A 397 -8.27 -4.91 1.42
N ASP A 398 -8.08 -4.32 2.59
CA ASP A 398 -8.49 -4.93 3.86
C ASP A 398 -9.88 -4.43 4.25
N VAL A 399 -10.71 -5.32 4.80
CA VAL A 399 -11.98 -4.94 5.43
C VAL A 399 -11.81 -5.00 6.94
N ARG A 400 -12.26 -3.97 7.67
CA ARG A 400 -12.11 -3.91 9.14
C ARG A 400 -13.42 -3.55 9.81
N GLU A 401 -13.85 -4.34 10.79
CA GLU A 401 -15.06 -4.07 11.56
C GLU A 401 -14.88 -4.44 13.05
N HIS A 402 -15.60 -3.75 13.92
CA HIS A 402 -15.53 -3.94 15.37
C HIS A 402 -16.13 -5.29 15.80
N SER A 403 -15.46 -5.99 16.73
CA SER A 403 -15.87 -7.28 17.32
C SER A 403 -17.37 -7.38 17.65
N GLN A 404 -17.93 -6.38 18.34
CA GLN A 404 -19.35 -6.27 18.68
C GLN A 404 -20.33 -6.38 17.50
N ALA A 405 -19.97 -5.90 16.30
CA ALA A 405 -20.82 -6.00 15.12
C ALA A 405 -20.99 -7.46 14.68
N HIS A 406 -19.97 -8.30 14.86
CA HIS A 406 -20.04 -9.73 14.60
C HIS A 406 -20.94 -10.44 15.62
N ALA A 407 -20.78 -10.10 16.91
CA ALA A 407 -21.60 -10.67 17.97
C ALA A 407 -23.08 -10.34 17.78
N ALA A 408 -23.41 -9.11 17.38
CA ALA A 408 -24.77 -8.69 17.05
C ALA A 408 -25.33 -9.44 15.82
N ALA A 409 -24.52 -9.63 14.78
CA ALA A 409 -24.92 -10.39 13.60
C ALA A 409 -25.19 -11.87 13.92
N ILE A 410 -24.38 -12.50 14.78
CA ILE A 410 -24.60 -13.87 15.26
C ILE A 410 -25.89 -13.95 16.07
N GLN A 411 -26.10 -13.04 17.03
CA GLN A 411 -27.36 -13.00 17.79
C GLN A 411 -28.59 -12.87 16.88
N SER A 412 -28.47 -12.14 15.77
CA SER A 412 -29.55 -11.98 14.80
C SER A 412 -29.79 -13.25 13.97
N LEU A 413 -28.73 -13.97 13.60
CA LEU A 413 -28.81 -15.29 12.93
C LEU A 413 -29.39 -16.37 13.85
N PHE A 414 -29.21 -16.21 15.16
CA PHE A 414 -29.70 -17.11 16.19
C PHE A 414 -30.63 -16.36 17.15
N SER A 415 -31.73 -15.79 16.61
CA SER A 415 -32.67 -14.95 17.37
C SER A 415 -33.22 -15.60 18.64
N ASP A 416 -33.38 -16.93 18.62
CA ASP A 416 -33.93 -17.70 19.74
C ASP A 416 -32.85 -18.11 20.76
N SER A 417 -31.58 -17.78 20.51
CA SER A 417 -30.46 -18.04 21.43
C SER A 417 -30.20 -16.85 22.36
N ASN A 418 -29.56 -17.10 23.49
CA ASN A 418 -29.02 -16.05 24.36
C ASN A 418 -27.53 -15.79 24.08
N TYR A 419 -27.10 -15.85 22.81
CA TYR A 419 -25.68 -15.80 22.43
C TYR A 419 -24.93 -14.62 23.07
N LEU A 420 -25.50 -13.41 23.09
CA LEU A 420 -24.82 -12.26 23.70
C LEU A 420 -24.56 -12.40 25.20
N GLN A 421 -25.40 -13.18 25.92
CA GLN A 421 -25.31 -13.39 27.36
C GLN A 421 -24.35 -14.54 27.74
N LEU A 422 -23.90 -15.33 26.77
CA LEU A 422 -22.94 -16.40 27.00
C LEU A 422 -21.58 -15.85 27.45
N SER A 423 -20.87 -16.64 28.26
CA SER A 423 -19.47 -16.36 28.59
C SER A 423 -18.59 -16.44 27.33
N PRO A 424 -17.40 -15.81 27.32
CA PRO A 424 -16.46 -15.92 26.20
C PRO A 424 -16.16 -17.37 25.77
N GLU A 425 -15.93 -18.25 26.75
CA GLU A 425 -15.71 -19.68 26.52
C GLU A 425 -16.93 -20.38 25.92
N ASP A 426 -18.13 -20.12 26.45
CA ASP A 426 -19.37 -20.71 25.92
C ASP A 426 -19.67 -20.22 24.50
N LYS A 427 -19.34 -18.95 24.17
CA LYS A 427 -19.44 -18.41 22.81
C LYS A 427 -18.50 -19.14 21.85
N ALA A 428 -17.25 -19.36 22.27
CA ALA A 428 -16.26 -20.06 21.46
C ALA A 428 -16.67 -21.53 21.20
N GLU A 429 -17.15 -22.24 22.22
CA GLU A 429 -17.64 -23.62 22.07
C GLU A 429 -18.86 -23.68 21.14
N PHE A 430 -19.82 -22.78 21.34
CA PHE A 430 -21.00 -22.64 20.49
C PHE A 430 -20.61 -22.43 19.02
N LEU A 431 -19.74 -21.47 18.74
CA LEU A 431 -19.30 -21.17 17.37
C LEU A 431 -18.50 -22.31 16.74
N THR A 432 -17.64 -22.98 17.53
CA THR A 432 -16.87 -24.13 17.05
C THR A 432 -17.77 -25.26 16.58
N LYS A 433 -18.86 -25.52 17.30
CA LYS A 433 -19.88 -26.48 16.88
C LYS A 433 -20.58 -26.04 15.60
N GLU A 434 -21.06 -24.80 15.55
CA GLU A 434 -21.82 -24.28 14.40
C GLU A 434 -20.98 -24.12 13.12
N LEU A 435 -19.67 -23.93 13.22
CA LEU A 435 -18.73 -23.89 12.08
C LEU A 435 -18.75 -25.19 11.26
N THR A 436 -19.14 -26.32 11.86
CA THR A 436 -19.23 -27.63 11.18
C THR A 436 -20.62 -27.96 10.64
N GLN A 437 -21.62 -27.10 10.90
CA GLN A 437 -23.00 -27.31 10.46
C GLN A 437 -23.25 -26.73 9.07
N ALA A 438 -24.36 -27.09 8.44
CA ALA A 438 -24.79 -26.46 7.19
C ALA A 438 -25.03 -24.95 7.37
N ARG A 439 -24.89 -24.17 6.29
CA ARG A 439 -25.18 -22.72 6.32
C ARG A 439 -26.65 -22.47 6.65
N ARG A 440 -26.93 -21.44 7.45
CA ARG A 440 -28.28 -21.03 7.81
C ARG A 440 -28.90 -20.18 6.71
N ASP A 441 -30.23 -20.19 6.69
CA ASP A 441 -30.98 -19.25 5.87
C ASP A 441 -30.93 -17.84 6.48
N SER A 442 -30.22 -16.94 5.81
CA SER A 442 -30.06 -15.54 6.22
C SER A 442 -31.05 -14.59 5.52
N SER A 443 -31.97 -15.12 4.70
CA SER A 443 -32.92 -14.30 3.90
C SER A 443 -33.86 -13.43 4.74
N LYS A 444 -34.03 -13.75 6.03
CA LYS A 444 -34.91 -13.04 6.96
C LYS A 444 -34.22 -11.92 7.73
N LEU A 445 -32.91 -11.74 7.60
CA LEU A 445 -32.20 -10.66 8.30
C LEU A 445 -32.60 -9.29 7.72
N GLY A 446 -32.95 -8.35 8.61
CA GLY A 446 -33.21 -6.96 8.23
C GLY A 446 -31.95 -6.24 7.74
N GLU A 447 -32.10 -5.02 7.23
CA GLU A 447 -30.96 -4.29 6.65
C GLU A 447 -29.84 -3.98 7.66
N ILE A 448 -30.21 -3.58 8.88
CA ILE A 448 -29.24 -3.26 9.93
C ILE A 448 -28.58 -4.54 10.44
N ASP A 449 -29.39 -5.53 10.80
CA ASP A 449 -28.95 -6.80 11.40
C ASP A 449 -28.13 -7.67 10.42
N GLY A 450 -28.40 -7.53 9.12
CA GLY A 450 -27.68 -8.22 8.05
C GLY A 450 -26.45 -7.48 7.54
N LYS A 451 -26.14 -6.26 8.01
CA LYS A 451 -25.07 -5.42 7.45
C LYS A 451 -23.71 -6.11 7.44
N THR A 452 -23.30 -6.72 8.55
CA THR A 452 -22.01 -7.44 8.69
C THR A 452 -21.93 -8.65 7.75
N LEU A 453 -22.97 -9.49 7.72
CA LEU A 453 -23.01 -10.66 6.83
C LEU A 453 -23.03 -10.27 5.34
N ARG A 454 -23.72 -9.18 4.99
CA ARG A 454 -23.73 -8.64 3.63
C ARG A 454 -22.37 -8.08 3.22
N THR A 455 -21.56 -7.59 4.15
CA THR A 455 -20.15 -7.25 3.86
C THR A 455 -19.36 -8.50 3.48
N PHE A 456 -19.45 -9.61 4.24
CA PHE A 456 -18.80 -10.87 3.84
C PHE A 456 -19.32 -11.40 2.49
N THR A 457 -20.62 -11.24 2.22
CA THR A 457 -21.21 -11.60 0.91
C THR A 457 -20.62 -10.74 -0.21
N ALA A 458 -20.49 -9.44 0.01
CA ALA A 458 -19.86 -8.52 -0.95
C ALA A 458 -18.40 -8.89 -1.21
N ILE A 459 -17.64 -9.29 -0.19
CA ILE A 459 -16.26 -9.78 -0.35
C ILE A 459 -16.23 -10.99 -1.30
N LYS A 460 -17.11 -11.97 -1.10
CA LYS A 460 -17.19 -13.16 -1.96
C LYS A 460 -17.53 -12.80 -3.41
N GLU A 461 -18.51 -11.93 -3.62
CA GLU A 461 -18.88 -11.46 -4.95
C GLU A 461 -17.73 -10.74 -5.66
N LEU A 462 -16.96 -9.94 -4.92
CA LEU A 462 -15.77 -9.27 -5.41
C LEU A 462 -14.66 -10.27 -5.78
N GLN A 463 -14.35 -11.24 -4.91
CA GLN A 463 -13.36 -12.28 -5.21
C GLN A 463 -13.75 -13.17 -6.40
N ALA A 464 -15.06 -13.35 -6.66
CA ALA A 464 -15.55 -14.11 -7.80
C ALA A 464 -15.52 -13.31 -9.11
N SER A 465 -15.72 -11.99 -9.03
CA SER A 465 -15.84 -11.12 -10.22
C SER A 465 -14.54 -10.41 -10.58
N PHE A 466 -13.60 -10.29 -9.65
CA PHE A 466 -12.30 -9.63 -9.82
C PHE A 466 -11.18 -10.65 -9.57
N ASP A 467 -9.94 -10.17 -9.49
CA ASP A 467 -8.84 -11.00 -9.01
C ASP A 467 -9.13 -11.48 -7.57
N PRO A 468 -8.99 -12.78 -7.24
CA PRO A 468 -9.21 -13.28 -5.88
C PRO A 468 -8.38 -12.56 -4.80
N SER A 469 -7.23 -11.95 -5.15
CA SER A 469 -6.42 -11.16 -4.22
C SER A 469 -6.95 -9.76 -3.94
N VAL A 470 -8.13 -9.41 -4.46
CA VAL A 470 -8.77 -8.09 -4.27
C VAL A 470 -9.01 -7.77 -2.80
N ILE A 471 -9.40 -8.78 -2.01
CA ILE A 471 -9.56 -8.71 -0.56
C ILE A 471 -9.00 -10.03 -0.01
N GLU A 472 -7.95 -9.96 0.80
CA GLU A 472 -7.32 -11.15 1.40
C GLU A 472 -7.55 -11.23 2.90
N THR A 473 -7.69 -10.08 3.58
CA THR A 473 -7.79 -10.00 5.05
C THR A 473 -9.06 -9.28 5.50
N TYR A 474 -9.74 -9.88 6.47
CA TYR A 474 -10.75 -9.27 7.31
C TYR A 474 -10.19 -9.05 8.72
N ILE A 475 -10.21 -7.82 9.20
CA ILE A 475 -9.63 -7.40 10.48
C ILE A 475 -10.74 -7.21 11.50
N VAL A 476 -10.58 -7.84 12.66
CA VAL A 476 -11.51 -7.71 13.80
C VAL A 476 -10.92 -6.72 14.79
N SER A 477 -11.43 -5.48 14.80
CA SER A 477 -10.99 -4.47 15.78
C SER A 477 -11.62 -4.72 17.16
N MET A 478 -10.96 -4.20 18.20
CA MET A 478 -11.31 -4.43 19.61
C MET A 478 -11.50 -5.92 19.92
N THR A 479 -10.53 -6.74 19.49
CA THR A 479 -10.51 -8.17 19.79
C THR A 479 -10.12 -8.39 21.24
N LYS A 480 -11.06 -8.86 22.06
CA LYS A 480 -10.85 -9.12 23.49
C LYS A 480 -10.51 -10.58 23.77
N GLY A 481 -10.95 -11.48 22.89
CA GLY A 481 -10.76 -12.91 23.05
C GLY A 481 -10.84 -13.68 21.73
N HIS A 482 -10.52 -14.98 21.79
CA HIS A 482 -10.59 -15.89 20.66
C HIS A 482 -11.99 -16.05 20.04
N GLU A 483 -13.04 -15.86 20.83
CA GLU A 483 -14.44 -15.91 20.42
C GLU A 483 -14.81 -14.81 19.43
N ASP A 484 -14.18 -13.63 19.50
CA ASP A 484 -14.39 -12.53 18.57
C ASP A 484 -13.89 -12.89 17.15
N VAL A 485 -12.76 -13.61 17.08
CA VAL A 485 -12.18 -14.10 15.83
C VAL A 485 -13.01 -15.25 15.27
N LEU A 486 -13.45 -16.18 16.13
CA LEU A 486 -14.36 -17.26 15.73
C LEU A 486 -15.70 -16.73 15.21
N ALA A 487 -16.19 -15.61 15.77
CA ALA A 487 -17.42 -14.97 15.33
C ALA A 487 -17.31 -14.46 13.88
N ALA A 488 -16.20 -13.78 13.55
CA ALA A 488 -15.93 -13.35 12.18
C ALA A 488 -15.72 -14.54 11.23
N LEU A 489 -15.00 -15.58 11.67
CA LEU A 489 -14.81 -16.81 10.88
C LEU A 489 -16.16 -17.51 10.57
N TYR A 490 -17.07 -17.55 11.54
CA TYR A 490 -18.42 -18.10 11.33
C TYR A 490 -19.18 -17.32 10.26
N LEU A 491 -19.15 -15.99 10.31
CA LEU A 491 -19.81 -15.16 9.29
C LEU A 491 -19.17 -15.33 7.90
N ALA A 492 -17.84 -15.49 7.82
CA ALA A 492 -17.17 -15.82 6.58
C ALA A 492 -17.62 -17.17 6.01
N LYS A 493 -17.81 -18.18 6.87
CA LYS A 493 -18.40 -19.47 6.49
C LYS A 493 -19.83 -19.32 6.01
N GLU A 494 -20.67 -18.54 6.68
CA GLU A 494 -22.06 -18.31 6.25
C GLU A 494 -22.15 -17.61 4.89
N ALA A 495 -21.24 -16.68 4.59
CA ALA A 495 -21.12 -16.10 3.25
C ALA A 495 -20.58 -17.09 2.20
N GLY A 496 -19.95 -18.19 2.63
CA GLY A 496 -19.32 -19.21 1.78
C GLY A 496 -17.93 -18.80 1.26
N LEU A 497 -17.22 -17.99 2.04
CA LEU A 497 -15.77 -17.73 1.89
C LEU A 497 -14.94 -18.85 2.53
N VAL A 498 -15.52 -19.55 3.50
CA VAL A 498 -14.91 -20.72 4.16
C VAL A 498 -15.89 -21.89 4.07
N ASP A 499 -15.38 -23.04 3.65
CA ASP A 499 -16.14 -24.28 3.59
C ASP A 499 -15.21 -25.46 3.94
N PHE A 500 -15.47 -26.10 5.07
CA PHE A 500 -14.62 -27.18 5.58
C PHE A 500 -14.82 -28.49 4.82
N GLU A 501 -15.99 -28.71 4.22
CA GLU A 501 -16.28 -29.91 3.42
C GLU A 501 -15.53 -29.82 2.09
N ASP A 502 -15.60 -28.67 1.43
CA ASP A 502 -14.88 -28.38 0.18
C ASP A 502 -13.39 -28.04 0.39
N LYS A 503 -12.90 -28.07 1.64
CA LYS A 503 -11.52 -27.69 2.03
C LYS A 503 -11.11 -26.33 1.47
N LYS A 504 -12.00 -25.36 1.62
CA LYS A 504 -11.91 -24.03 1.03
C LYS A 504 -11.81 -22.96 2.12
N ALA A 505 -10.88 -22.03 1.96
CA ALA A 505 -10.77 -20.82 2.79
C ALA A 505 -10.18 -19.67 1.95
N ASP A 506 -11.02 -18.70 1.58
CA ASP A 506 -10.64 -17.61 0.67
C ASP A 506 -10.25 -16.31 1.38
N ILE A 507 -10.42 -16.23 2.70
CA ILE A 507 -10.15 -15.02 3.48
C ILE A 507 -9.39 -15.32 4.78
N ASP A 508 -8.45 -14.44 5.13
CA ASP A 508 -7.76 -14.41 6.41
C ASP A 508 -8.55 -13.58 7.43
N ILE A 509 -8.77 -14.10 8.64
CA ILE A 509 -9.30 -13.35 9.79
C ILE A 509 -8.14 -12.95 10.70
N ALA A 510 -7.91 -11.64 10.85
CA ALA A 510 -6.84 -11.07 11.64
C ALA A 510 -7.38 -10.36 12.89
N PRO A 511 -7.04 -10.80 14.11
CA PRO A 511 -7.34 -10.04 15.32
C PRO A 511 -6.49 -8.77 15.36
N LEU A 512 -7.11 -7.65 15.72
CA LEU A 512 -6.44 -6.40 16.04
C LEU A 512 -6.46 -6.18 17.56
N LEU A 513 -5.26 -6.13 18.14
CA LEU A 513 -5.01 -5.95 19.58
C LEU A 513 -4.61 -4.49 19.85
N GLU A 514 -5.45 -3.74 20.56
CA GLU A 514 -5.37 -2.27 20.60
C GLU A 514 -5.12 -1.71 21.99
N THR A 515 -5.51 -2.43 23.04
CA THR A 515 -5.33 -2.02 24.44
C THR A 515 -4.20 -2.79 25.13
N VAL A 516 -3.71 -2.28 26.26
CA VAL A 516 -2.68 -3.01 27.04
C VAL A 516 -3.19 -4.36 27.53
N ALA A 517 -4.46 -4.46 27.90
CA ALA A 517 -5.06 -5.72 28.33
C ALA A 517 -5.01 -6.78 27.22
N GLU A 518 -5.36 -6.40 25.99
CA GLU A 518 -5.35 -7.28 24.82
C GLU A 518 -3.93 -7.66 24.41
N LEU A 519 -2.98 -6.71 24.45
CA LEU A 519 -1.56 -6.99 24.18
C LEU A 519 -0.97 -7.99 25.18
N ARG A 520 -1.34 -7.89 26.46
CA ARG A 520 -0.90 -8.85 27.49
C ARG A 520 -1.48 -10.24 27.26
N ALA A 521 -2.73 -10.30 26.80
CA ALA A 521 -3.46 -11.53 26.47
C ALA A 521 -3.15 -12.09 25.07
N ALA A 522 -2.33 -11.42 24.26
CA ALA A 522 -2.06 -11.78 22.86
C ALA A 522 -1.66 -13.26 22.66
N GLY A 523 -0.76 -13.75 23.52
CA GLY A 523 -0.31 -15.14 23.50
C GLY A 523 -1.45 -16.12 23.81
N ASP A 524 -2.27 -15.83 24.82
CA ASP A 524 -3.38 -16.68 25.23
C ASP A 524 -4.49 -16.71 24.18
N ILE A 525 -4.80 -15.57 23.56
CA ILE A 525 -5.77 -15.48 22.45
C ILE A 525 -5.32 -16.36 21.30
N LEU A 526 -4.05 -16.22 20.87
CA LEU A 526 -3.52 -17.01 19.76
C LEU A 526 -3.42 -18.51 20.10
N ASP A 527 -3.03 -18.87 21.34
CA ASP A 527 -2.93 -20.27 21.77
C ASP A 527 -4.32 -20.94 21.81
N LYS A 528 -5.34 -20.26 22.34
CA LYS A 528 -6.73 -20.74 22.32
C LYS A 528 -7.26 -20.90 20.89
N LEU A 529 -6.92 -19.99 19.98
CA LEU A 529 -7.28 -20.12 18.55
C LEU A 529 -6.59 -21.32 17.90
N LEU A 530 -5.27 -21.46 18.04
CA LEU A 530 -4.52 -22.52 17.36
C LEU A 530 -4.68 -23.91 17.99
N SER A 531 -5.09 -24.00 19.25
CA SER A 531 -5.48 -25.26 19.90
C SER A 531 -6.88 -25.73 19.50
N ASN A 532 -7.75 -24.84 19.02
CA ASN A 532 -9.04 -25.21 18.46
C ASN A 532 -8.84 -25.96 17.12
N GLN A 533 -9.28 -27.21 17.05
CA GLN A 533 -9.05 -28.07 15.89
C GLN A 533 -9.66 -27.54 14.59
N ILE A 534 -10.85 -26.95 14.66
CA ILE A 534 -11.53 -26.38 13.49
C ILE A 534 -10.79 -25.14 13.01
N TYR A 535 -10.40 -24.25 13.92
CA TYR A 535 -9.63 -23.07 13.57
C TYR A 535 -8.25 -23.44 13.00
N ARG A 536 -7.57 -24.44 13.58
CA ARG A 536 -6.29 -24.94 13.08
C ARG A 536 -6.40 -25.52 11.67
N GLN A 537 -7.50 -26.22 11.36
CA GLN A 537 -7.79 -26.69 10.01
C GLN A 537 -7.97 -25.51 9.05
N TYR A 538 -8.72 -24.47 9.46
CA TYR A 538 -8.87 -23.25 8.67
C TYR A 538 -7.52 -22.58 8.37
N VAL A 539 -6.65 -22.40 9.37
CA VAL A 539 -5.29 -21.83 9.18
C VAL A 539 -4.45 -22.69 8.23
N LYS A 540 -4.61 -24.02 8.25
CA LYS A 540 -3.94 -24.91 7.30
C LYS A 540 -4.40 -24.70 5.87
N LEU A 541 -5.71 -24.49 5.65
CA LEU A 541 -6.26 -24.17 4.33
C LEU A 541 -5.74 -22.83 3.80
N ARG A 542 -5.40 -21.91 4.70
CA ARG A 542 -4.73 -20.63 4.42
C ARG A 542 -3.20 -20.71 4.31
N GLY A 543 -2.64 -21.92 4.27
CA GLY A 543 -1.21 -22.13 4.05
C GLY A 543 -0.34 -21.99 5.31
N ASP A 544 -0.92 -22.24 6.49
CA ASP A 544 -0.25 -22.17 7.79
C ASP A 544 0.35 -20.78 8.10
N ILE A 545 -0.37 -19.73 7.71
CA ILE A 545 -0.05 -18.33 8.03
C ILE A 545 -1.18 -17.75 8.88
N GLN A 546 -0.84 -17.13 10.02
CA GLN A 546 -1.77 -16.34 10.82
C GLN A 546 -1.31 -14.89 10.86
N GLU A 547 -2.17 -13.98 10.40
CA GLU A 547 -1.97 -12.54 10.56
C GLU A 547 -2.49 -12.08 11.92
N VAL A 548 -1.72 -11.23 12.62
CA VAL A 548 -2.17 -10.53 13.84
C VAL A 548 -1.81 -9.06 13.70
N MET A 549 -2.78 -8.18 13.93
CA MET A 549 -2.58 -6.74 13.86
C MET A 549 -2.35 -6.15 15.25
N LEU A 550 -1.41 -5.21 15.36
CA LEU A 550 -1.04 -4.55 16.61
C LEU A 550 -1.36 -3.05 16.53
N GLY A 551 -2.19 -2.54 17.43
CA GLY A 551 -2.58 -1.14 17.50
C GLY A 551 -1.64 -0.31 18.38
N TYR A 552 -0.73 0.45 17.77
CA TYR A 552 0.22 1.28 18.52
C TYR A 552 -0.42 2.57 19.05
N SER A 553 -1.17 3.29 18.19
CA SER A 553 -1.76 4.58 18.57
C SER A 553 -2.83 4.45 19.64
N ASP A 554 -3.62 3.39 19.60
CA ASP A 554 -4.71 3.20 20.56
C ASP A 554 -4.17 2.71 21.91
N SER A 555 -3.16 1.83 21.93
CA SER A 555 -2.47 1.46 23.18
C SER A 555 -1.67 2.63 23.76
N ASN A 556 -1.12 3.52 22.92
CA ASN A 556 -0.51 4.77 23.37
C ASN A 556 -1.53 5.70 24.06
N LYS A 557 -2.76 5.79 23.56
CA LYS A 557 -3.83 6.58 24.19
C LYS A 557 -4.27 5.95 25.52
N ASP A 558 -4.26 4.63 25.60
CA ASP A 558 -4.66 3.85 26.77
C ASP A 558 -3.65 3.99 27.93
N ALA A 559 -2.35 3.79 27.66
CA ALA A 559 -1.35 3.65 28.73
C ALA A 559 -0.06 4.50 28.57
N GLY A 560 -0.02 5.38 27.58
CA GLY A 560 1.16 6.18 27.25
C GLY A 560 2.22 5.44 26.42
N ILE A 561 3.16 6.20 25.85
CA ILE A 561 4.11 5.70 24.82
C ILE A 561 5.02 4.59 25.36
N ALA A 562 5.66 4.80 26.51
CA ALA A 562 6.64 3.85 27.03
C ALA A 562 6.01 2.48 27.33
N THR A 563 4.86 2.48 28.02
CA THR A 563 4.12 1.25 28.35
C THR A 563 3.63 0.54 27.10
N SER A 564 3.01 1.26 26.15
CA SER A 564 2.53 0.67 24.91
C SER A 564 3.65 -0.01 24.11
N GLN A 565 4.77 0.69 23.88
CA GLN A 565 5.89 0.13 23.11
C GLN A 565 6.47 -1.12 23.77
N TRP A 566 6.60 -1.13 25.10
CA TRP A 566 7.06 -2.29 25.84
C TRP A 566 6.08 -3.47 25.74
N GLU A 567 4.79 -3.22 25.95
CA GLU A 567 3.76 -4.27 25.88
C GLU A 567 3.63 -4.84 24.46
N ILE A 568 3.76 -4.00 23.43
CA ILE A 568 3.81 -4.44 22.03
C ILE A 568 5.03 -5.33 21.79
N HIS A 569 6.20 -4.94 22.27
CA HIS A 569 7.42 -5.75 22.16
C HIS A 569 7.25 -7.12 22.84
N GLN A 570 6.65 -7.15 24.04
CA GLN A 570 6.35 -8.40 24.76
C GLN A 570 5.29 -9.25 24.04
N ALA A 571 4.22 -8.64 23.53
CA ALA A 571 3.18 -9.32 22.78
C ALA A 571 3.72 -10.01 21.53
N GLN A 572 4.58 -9.32 20.76
CA GLN A 572 5.23 -9.89 19.58
C GLN A 572 6.06 -11.14 19.89
N ARG A 573 6.84 -11.12 20.99
CA ARG A 573 7.61 -12.29 21.45
C ARG A 573 6.69 -13.46 21.77
N LYS A 574 5.64 -13.23 22.55
CA LYS A 574 4.65 -14.26 22.91
C LYS A 574 3.96 -14.84 21.67
N LEU A 575 3.51 -13.98 20.76
CA LEU A 575 2.85 -14.39 19.51
C LEU A 575 3.77 -15.26 18.65
N ARG A 576 5.05 -14.87 18.51
CA ARG A 576 6.07 -15.65 17.80
C ARG A 576 6.22 -17.05 18.42
N ASP A 577 6.38 -17.12 19.73
CA ASP A 577 6.63 -18.39 20.44
C ASP A 577 5.41 -19.32 20.33
N VAL A 578 4.20 -18.77 20.47
CA VAL A 578 2.95 -19.53 20.30
C VAL A 578 2.79 -19.99 18.84
N ALA A 579 3.00 -19.13 17.85
CA ALA A 579 2.91 -19.52 16.44
C ALA A 579 3.91 -20.66 16.12
N GLY A 580 5.15 -20.53 16.61
CA GLY A 580 6.19 -21.55 16.50
C GLY A 580 5.78 -22.90 17.11
N LYS A 581 5.14 -22.91 18.29
CA LYS A 581 4.61 -24.11 18.96
C LYS A 581 3.65 -24.92 18.06
N TYR A 582 2.88 -24.26 17.19
CA TYR A 582 1.92 -24.93 16.28
C TYR A 582 2.43 -25.08 14.83
N GLY A 583 3.69 -24.71 14.56
CA GLY A 583 4.26 -24.72 13.21
C GLY A 583 3.57 -23.75 12.25
N VAL A 584 2.98 -22.66 12.78
CA VAL A 584 2.30 -21.62 12.02
C VAL A 584 3.25 -20.44 11.84
N LYS A 585 3.27 -19.86 10.63
CA LYS A 585 4.00 -18.62 10.38
C LYS A 585 3.17 -17.44 10.84
N LEU A 586 3.79 -16.57 11.64
CA LEU A 586 3.19 -15.33 12.08
C LEU A 586 3.45 -14.22 11.06
N ARG A 587 2.39 -13.54 10.60
CA ARG A 587 2.50 -12.27 9.89
C ARG A 587 2.03 -11.15 10.80
N LEU A 588 2.94 -10.28 11.21
CA LEU A 588 2.57 -9.12 12.00
C LEU A 588 2.14 -7.98 11.09
N PHE A 589 0.95 -7.45 11.36
CA PHE A 589 0.46 -6.22 10.78
C PHE A 589 0.62 -5.09 11.80
N HIS A 590 1.62 -4.24 11.56
CA HIS A 590 1.89 -3.09 12.41
C HIS A 590 0.91 -1.96 12.11
N GLY A 591 -0.06 -1.79 13.01
CA GLY A 591 -1.02 -0.70 13.00
C GLY A 591 -0.40 0.62 13.42
N ARG A 592 -0.87 1.71 12.82
CA ARG A 592 -0.61 3.12 13.14
C ARG A 592 0.19 3.39 14.43
N GLY A 593 1.44 3.90 14.35
CA GLY A 593 2.11 4.53 15.50
C GLY A 593 3.64 4.38 15.65
N GLY A 594 4.36 3.73 14.72
CA GLY A 594 5.83 3.86 14.62
C GLY A 594 6.18 5.12 13.83
N SER A 595 6.80 6.11 14.46
CA SER A 595 6.78 7.49 13.96
C SER A 595 7.54 7.78 12.68
N VAL A 596 7.07 8.80 11.96
CA VAL A 596 7.85 10.05 11.81
C VAL A 596 7.13 11.23 12.52
N GLY A 597 5.80 11.19 12.69
CA GLY A 597 5.04 12.26 13.32
C GLY A 597 4.87 12.24 14.86
N ARG A 598 5.32 11.18 15.57
CA ARG A 598 5.04 10.96 17.02
C ARG A 598 6.14 10.24 17.86
N GLY A 599 7.43 10.35 17.52
CA GLY A 599 8.53 9.87 18.41
C GLY A 599 8.83 8.35 18.41
N GLY A 600 9.28 7.82 17.28
CA GLY A 600 9.47 6.41 16.93
C GLY A 600 10.53 6.20 15.84
N GLY A 601 11.44 7.18 15.68
CA GLY A 601 12.69 7.02 14.95
C GLY A 601 12.58 6.76 13.44
N PRO A 602 13.71 6.59 12.75
CA PRO A 602 13.74 6.20 11.34
C PRO A 602 13.09 4.83 11.11
N THR A 603 12.27 4.67 10.06
CA THR A 603 11.58 3.41 9.73
C THR A 603 12.52 2.21 9.63
N TYR A 604 13.74 2.42 9.14
CA TYR A 604 14.76 1.36 9.03
C TYR A 604 15.09 0.80 10.41
N ASP A 605 15.48 1.68 11.32
CA ASP A 605 15.89 1.32 12.68
C ASP A 605 14.73 0.67 13.44
N ALA A 606 13.50 1.15 13.23
CA ALA A 606 12.31 0.58 13.84
C ALA A 606 12.05 -0.88 13.41
N ILE A 607 12.23 -1.21 12.12
CA ILE A 607 12.08 -2.58 11.61
C ILE A 607 13.23 -3.47 12.11
N ILE A 608 14.47 -2.96 12.12
CA ILE A 608 15.63 -3.68 12.64
C ILE A 608 15.51 -3.96 14.15
N ALA A 609 14.86 -3.07 14.90
CA ALA A 609 14.67 -3.18 16.34
C ALA A 609 13.51 -4.09 16.76
N LEU A 610 12.75 -4.66 15.82
CA LEU A 610 11.73 -5.65 16.14
C LEU A 610 12.35 -6.84 16.89
N PRO A 611 11.59 -7.51 17.79
CA PRO A 611 12.10 -8.68 18.48
C PRO A 611 12.55 -9.75 17.48
N TRP A 612 13.62 -10.46 17.80
CA TRP A 612 14.16 -11.48 16.90
C TRP A 612 13.11 -12.52 16.51
N GLY A 613 13.14 -12.99 15.26
CA GLY A 613 12.23 -14.02 14.76
C GLY A 613 10.75 -13.60 14.63
N THR A 614 10.37 -12.36 14.94
CA THR A 614 8.98 -11.89 14.71
C THR A 614 8.73 -11.50 13.25
N LEU A 615 9.79 -11.09 12.54
CA LEU A 615 9.79 -10.92 11.09
C LEU A 615 10.43 -12.15 10.42
N ASP A 616 9.58 -13.05 9.90
CA ASP A 616 9.99 -14.22 9.12
C ASP A 616 9.53 -14.11 7.66
N GLY A 617 10.04 -13.09 6.96
CA GLY A 617 9.80 -12.87 5.54
C GLY A 617 8.62 -11.95 5.23
N GLN A 618 7.53 -11.98 6.00
CA GLN A 618 6.34 -11.14 5.72
C GLN A 618 6.15 -10.04 6.76
N ILE A 619 6.03 -8.80 6.28
CA ILE A 619 5.65 -7.65 7.09
C ILE A 619 4.54 -6.87 6.41
N LYS A 620 3.54 -6.48 7.20
CA LYS A 620 2.48 -5.56 6.77
C LYS A 620 2.52 -4.34 7.68
N MET A 621 2.41 -3.14 7.11
CA MET A 621 2.52 -1.91 7.87
C MET A 621 1.58 -0.84 7.33
N THR A 622 0.93 -0.11 8.22
CA THR A 622 0.04 0.98 7.84
C THR A 622 0.83 2.21 7.40
N GLU A 623 0.58 2.68 6.18
CA GLU A 623 1.00 4.00 5.71
C GLU A 623 -0.08 5.01 6.02
N GLN A 624 0.20 5.86 7.00
CA GLN A 624 -0.80 6.78 7.51
C GLN A 624 -1.05 7.93 6.54
N GLY A 625 -2.32 8.30 6.41
CA GLY A 625 -2.77 9.46 5.65
C GLY A 625 -1.91 10.71 5.84
N GLU A 626 -1.58 11.05 7.11
CA GLU A 626 -0.87 12.30 7.44
C GLU A 626 0.57 12.36 6.92
N VAL A 627 1.20 11.20 6.66
CA VAL A 627 2.60 11.13 6.22
C VAL A 627 2.74 10.66 4.77
N ILE A 628 1.64 10.29 4.10
CA ILE A 628 1.69 9.77 2.74
C ILE A 628 2.29 10.80 1.79
N SER A 629 1.90 12.07 1.89
CA SER A 629 2.47 13.14 1.04
C SER A 629 3.98 13.31 1.28
N ASP A 630 4.43 13.35 2.53
CA ASP A 630 5.85 13.48 2.86
C ASP A 630 6.71 12.30 2.39
N LYS A 631 6.13 11.11 2.31
CA LYS A 631 6.83 9.89 1.86
C LYS A 631 6.74 9.68 0.35
N TYR A 632 5.61 10.01 -0.26
CA TYR A 632 5.25 9.53 -1.60
C TYR A 632 4.95 10.64 -2.61
N ALA A 633 4.89 11.92 -2.23
CA ALA A 633 4.56 13.00 -3.17
C ALA A 633 5.62 13.25 -4.25
N LEU A 634 6.89 13.00 -3.94
CA LEU A 634 7.99 13.14 -4.90
C LEU A 634 8.59 11.77 -5.23
N PRO A 635 8.85 11.44 -6.51
CA PRO A 635 9.38 10.14 -6.91
C PRO A 635 10.66 9.73 -6.19
N ALA A 636 11.55 10.68 -5.90
CA ALA A 636 12.79 10.42 -5.19
C ALA A 636 12.57 10.07 -3.71
N LEU A 637 11.64 10.75 -3.03
CA LEU A 637 11.27 10.43 -1.65
C LEU A 637 10.52 9.10 -1.58
N ALA A 638 9.64 8.84 -2.55
CA ALA A 638 8.94 7.57 -2.69
C ALA A 638 9.93 6.42 -2.89
N ARG A 639 10.93 6.59 -3.77
CA ARG A 639 12.01 5.63 -3.99
C ARG A 639 12.77 5.36 -2.72
N GLU A 640 13.18 6.41 -2.02
CA GLU A 640 13.87 6.29 -0.74
C GLU A 640 13.05 5.48 0.28
N ASN A 641 11.77 5.82 0.47
CA ASN A 641 10.93 5.17 1.47
C ASN A 641 10.68 3.69 1.16
N VAL A 642 10.34 3.35 -0.09
CA VAL A 642 10.09 1.95 -0.49
C VAL A 642 11.38 1.15 -0.37
N GLU A 643 12.50 1.70 -0.84
CA GLU A 643 13.79 1.01 -0.81
C GLU A 643 14.27 0.77 0.63
N LEU A 644 14.18 1.80 1.47
CA LEU A 644 14.51 1.72 2.90
C LEU A 644 13.68 0.63 3.58
N THR A 645 12.38 0.56 3.30
CA THR A 645 11.48 -0.44 3.89
C THR A 645 11.83 -1.86 3.44
N LEU A 646 12.09 -2.07 2.14
CA LEU A 646 12.52 -3.36 1.60
C LEU A 646 13.87 -3.78 2.18
N ALA A 647 14.84 -2.87 2.27
CA ALA A 647 16.16 -3.14 2.82
C ALA A 647 16.09 -3.54 4.30
N ALA A 648 15.33 -2.79 5.11
CA ALA A 648 15.17 -3.10 6.52
C ALA A 648 14.48 -4.45 6.74
N ALA A 649 13.41 -4.73 5.98
CA ALA A 649 12.70 -6.00 6.07
C ALA A 649 13.58 -7.18 5.61
N LEU A 650 14.38 -6.99 4.55
CA LEU A 650 15.33 -7.98 4.05
C LEU A 650 16.39 -8.29 5.10
N GLU A 651 17.03 -7.26 5.64
CA GLU A 651 18.08 -7.40 6.66
C GLU A 651 17.52 -8.03 7.94
N ALA A 652 16.39 -7.56 8.46
CA ALA A 652 15.77 -8.15 9.64
C ALA A 652 15.32 -9.60 9.40
N THR A 653 14.79 -9.93 8.22
CA THR A 653 14.43 -11.32 7.86
C THR A 653 15.65 -12.24 7.88
N ILE A 654 16.83 -11.77 7.50
CA ILE A 654 18.01 -12.64 7.37
C ILE A 654 18.84 -12.63 8.65
N LEU A 655 19.06 -11.47 9.26
CA LEU A 655 19.99 -11.28 10.37
C LEU A 655 19.34 -11.35 11.75
N ASN A 656 18.04 -11.11 11.89
CA ASN A 656 17.37 -11.06 13.20
C ASN A 656 16.79 -12.42 13.62
N ARG A 657 17.62 -13.48 13.55
CA ARG A 657 17.21 -14.88 13.70
C ARG A 657 17.42 -15.47 15.09
N SER A 658 18.20 -14.81 15.95
CA SER A 658 18.48 -15.24 17.32
C SER A 658 18.46 -14.05 18.28
N ALA A 659 18.29 -14.34 19.56
CA ALA A 659 18.43 -13.32 20.60
C ALA A 659 19.80 -12.63 20.53
N ARG A 660 19.81 -11.31 20.55
CA ARG A 660 21.03 -10.49 20.67
C ARG A 660 21.46 -10.28 22.13
N GLN A 661 20.56 -10.59 23.07
CA GLN A 661 20.74 -10.46 24.51
C GLN A 661 20.78 -11.84 25.15
N SER A 662 21.44 -11.95 26.31
CA SER A 662 21.49 -13.20 27.06
C SER A 662 20.10 -13.58 27.58
N SER A 663 19.88 -14.86 27.89
CA SER A 663 18.63 -15.32 28.50
C SER A 663 18.32 -14.66 29.84
N GLU A 664 19.34 -14.14 30.55
CA GLU A 664 19.18 -13.42 31.82
C GLU A 664 18.73 -11.97 31.62
N ASP A 665 19.01 -11.37 30.46
CA ASP A 665 18.66 -9.99 30.10
C ASP A 665 17.30 -9.88 29.37
N LEU A 666 16.70 -11.00 28.99
CA LEU A 666 15.47 -11.13 28.18
C LEU A 666 14.22 -11.37 29.01
#